data_AF-A0A9X2F8U1-F1
#
_entry.id   AF-A0A9X2F8U1-F1
#
_cell.length_a   1.000
_cell.length_b   1.000
_cell.length_c   1.000
_cell.angle_alpha   90.00
_cell.angle_beta   90.00
_cell.angle_gamma   90.00
#
_symmetry.space_group_name_H-M   'P 1'
#
loop_
_entity.id
_entity.type
_entity.pdbx_description
1 polymer ?
#
loop_
_entity_poly.entity_id
_entity_poly.type
_entity_poly.pdbx_seq_one_letter_code
_entity_poly.pdbx_strand_id
1 'polypeptide(L)'
;MLPRTICIFATLLLILASSAIAETGRREVSGIYPHLAMFNDERECGTGAVVPWADRLWVVTYAPHSPEGSSDKLYEITPDLQQIVRAESIGGTPANRMIHRESQQLFIGPYAIDAERNVRAIPYSEMFGRPTGLARHLSDPASKIVFATMEEGIYEVDVDTLAVQELWADEQQECGRKAALPGYHGKGFYSAQGRYVYANNGDHAAAARVDPNVPSGVLATWDGQAEEWTVVRRNQFTEVTGPGGLEGNGAEDDRLWSIGWDNRSLILALLENGQWHSFRLPKTSHCYDGAHGWNTEWPRIRDIGEEKLLMTMHGQFWQFPKTFSAGNTAGIVPRSSYLKVIGDFCRWQDRVVFGCDDTARGEFLNKDPLKGGLAAPGQSQSNLWFVEPGKLDTFGPPLGRGAVWLNDDVPSYMASDPFLFSGFDRRSMYFTHQSSESLTLTIEVDTSGQGEWHELRREIVPPGEDFWVEFDSQQQGQWIRLSLDLDGHQVSAFFHYRDDDRRPEQAAEIFEGIAKPSGQATSSGLLYAQGDDMRSLRFLAEDDAGPLGCYELDGQLVLRQVEDEEGAAWMEQNVGITSPQIEVDSASLLYIDPDGNRWRLPKGNAMQDEAITGVMARVCREVCTERNLLNVGGTFYELPAPNAGGFAKLRPIATHDRQIHDYASYRGLLVMSGIDHNAEGDHIVRSEDGKCALWVGSVDDLWSLGKPRGQGGPWLDTQVEQGKASDPYLATGYDQTVLTLSHQHPRPVRIIVEADFTGTGEWATVAELDVQPSEELEYRFADGFGAYWLRFKSSENTVATAQLDYR
;
A
#
# COMPACT_ATOMS: atom_id res chain seq x y z
N MET A 1 -89.90 13.57 7.11
CA MET A 1 -89.15 13.07 8.28
C MET A 1 -87.67 13.01 7.88
N LEU A 2 -86.80 13.61 8.70
CA LEU A 2 -85.32 13.61 8.64
C LEU A 2 -84.72 12.19 8.86
N PRO A 3 -83.37 11.94 8.78
CA PRO A 3 -82.22 12.84 8.51
C PRO A 3 -81.15 12.23 7.54
N ARG A 4 -80.18 12.98 6.96
CA ARG A 4 -78.73 13.11 7.32
C ARG A 4 -77.95 13.19 5.99
N THR A 5 -76.78 13.78 5.78
CA THR A 5 -75.87 14.71 6.47
C THR A 5 -74.76 15.00 5.44
N ILE A 6 -74.49 16.27 5.16
CA ILE A 6 -73.20 16.90 4.78
C ILE A 6 -72.30 16.16 3.77
N CYS A 7 -72.25 16.67 2.54
CA CYS A 7 -71.12 16.50 1.61
C CYS A 7 -70.87 17.81 0.86
N ILE A 8 -69.62 18.00 0.42
CA ILE A 8 -69.08 19.07 -0.44
C ILE A 8 -68.40 20.21 0.33
N PHE A 9 -67.23 19.90 0.90
CA PHE A 9 -66.07 20.81 0.98
C PHE A 9 -64.81 19.95 1.18
N ALA A 10 -64.49 19.11 0.19
CA ALA A 10 -63.27 18.30 0.17
C ALA A 10 -62.96 17.85 -1.27
N THR A 11 -62.65 18.81 -2.16
CA THR A 11 -62.22 18.45 -3.52
C THR A 11 -61.32 19.53 -4.14
N LEU A 12 -60.46 20.15 -3.34
CA LEU A 12 -59.41 21.04 -3.86
C LEU A 12 -58.16 21.11 -2.94
N LEU A 13 -57.85 19.99 -2.26
CA LEU A 13 -56.71 19.87 -1.32
C LEU A 13 -56.15 18.43 -1.33
N LEU A 14 -56.04 17.85 -2.53
CA LEU A 14 -55.51 16.49 -2.75
C LEU A 14 -54.80 16.37 -4.12
N ILE A 15 -54.13 17.45 -4.56
CA ILE A 15 -53.10 17.42 -5.62
C ILE A 15 -51.81 18.09 -5.10
N LEU A 16 -51.54 17.93 -3.80
CA LEU A 16 -50.27 18.22 -3.13
C LEU A 16 -50.01 17.06 -2.15
N ALA A 17 -50.04 15.85 -2.69
CA ALA A 17 -49.58 14.64 -2.02
C ALA A 17 -48.45 14.08 -2.86
N SER A 18 -47.23 14.50 -2.50
CA SER A 18 -46.07 13.63 -2.48
C SER A 18 -45.75 12.87 -3.78
N SER A 19 -45.41 13.60 -4.84
CA SER A 19 -44.24 13.17 -5.62
C SER A 19 -42.99 13.49 -4.81
N ALA A 20 -42.81 12.76 -3.71
CA ALA A 20 -41.47 12.43 -3.26
C ALA A 20 -40.91 11.62 -4.42
N ILE A 21 -40.18 12.30 -5.30
CA ILE A 21 -39.19 11.63 -6.15
C ILE A 21 -38.36 10.85 -5.13
N ALA A 22 -38.45 9.52 -5.19
CA ALA A 22 -37.48 8.70 -4.50
C ALA A 22 -36.11 9.21 -4.97
N GLU A 23 -35.35 9.83 -4.07
CA GLU A 23 -33.90 9.81 -4.18
C GLU A 23 -33.56 8.32 -4.28
N THR A 24 -33.39 7.82 -5.50
CA THR A 24 -32.65 6.59 -5.72
C THR A 24 -31.22 6.93 -5.31
N GLY A 25 -30.97 6.87 -4.00
CA GLY A 25 -29.63 7.08 -3.45
C GLY A 25 -28.67 6.19 -4.23
N ARG A 26 -27.60 6.78 -4.74
CA ARG A 26 -26.60 6.01 -5.48
C ARG A 26 -25.97 5.03 -4.50
N ARG A 27 -25.89 3.76 -4.89
CA ARG A 27 -25.41 2.70 -4.01
C ARG A 27 -23.96 2.97 -3.61
N GLU A 28 -23.72 3.03 -2.31
CA GLU A 28 -22.41 3.17 -1.68
C GLU A 28 -22.12 1.90 -0.90
N VAL A 29 -20.91 1.37 -1.01
CA VAL A 29 -20.43 0.28 -0.15
C VAL A 29 -19.03 0.65 0.32
N SER A 30 -18.82 0.71 1.63
CA SER A 30 -17.52 1.05 2.25
C SER A 30 -16.88 2.34 1.74
N GLY A 31 -17.69 3.36 1.44
CA GLY A 31 -17.20 4.63 0.89
C GLY A 31 -16.92 4.60 -0.61
N ILE A 32 -17.27 3.53 -1.32
CA ILE A 32 -17.05 3.41 -2.77
C ILE A 32 -18.40 3.48 -3.47
N TYR A 33 -18.46 4.31 -4.51
CA TYR A 33 -19.64 4.44 -5.38
C TYR A 33 -19.34 3.78 -6.73
N PRO A 34 -19.88 2.59 -7.04
CA PRO A 34 -19.53 1.85 -8.26
C PRO A 34 -19.86 2.59 -9.56
N HIS A 35 -20.82 3.52 -9.52
CA HIS A 35 -21.18 4.35 -10.68
C HIS A 35 -20.11 5.40 -11.03
N LEU A 36 -19.17 5.71 -10.12
CA LEU A 36 -18.06 6.64 -10.35
C LEU A 36 -16.83 5.96 -10.98
N ALA A 37 -16.84 4.64 -11.16
CA ALA A 37 -15.69 3.93 -11.70
C ALA A 37 -15.33 4.42 -13.10
N MET A 38 -14.02 4.60 -13.31
CA MET A 38 -13.40 5.16 -14.49
C MET A 38 -12.66 4.04 -15.23
N PHE A 39 -12.69 4.09 -16.57
CA PHE A 39 -12.16 3.04 -17.45
C PHE A 39 -11.38 3.67 -18.60
N ASN A 40 -10.42 2.92 -19.13
CA ASN A 40 -9.67 3.27 -20.33
C ASN A 40 -9.39 2.00 -21.18
N ASP A 41 -8.76 2.16 -22.34
CA ASP A 41 -8.41 1.08 -23.28
C ASP A 41 -6.99 0.53 -23.05
N GLU A 42 -6.21 1.24 -22.25
CA GLU A 42 -4.81 0.96 -21.96
C GLU A 42 -4.62 -0.10 -20.86
N ARG A 43 -3.36 -0.39 -20.55
CA ARG A 43 -2.98 -1.51 -19.66
C ARG A 43 -3.17 -1.21 -18.17
N GLU A 44 -3.42 0.04 -17.80
CA GLU A 44 -3.67 0.49 -16.44
C GLU A 44 -4.51 1.78 -16.53
N CYS A 45 -5.34 2.04 -15.52
CA CYS A 45 -6.22 3.19 -15.44
C CYS A 45 -6.17 3.73 -14.02
N GLY A 46 -5.07 4.35 -13.62
CA GLY A 46 -4.94 4.91 -12.27
C GLY A 46 -5.51 6.33 -12.18
N THR A 47 -5.73 6.81 -10.95
CA THR A 47 -6.12 8.21 -10.70
C THR A 47 -4.89 9.08 -10.42
N GLY A 48 -4.58 10.00 -11.32
CA GLY A 48 -3.36 10.81 -11.23
C GLY A 48 -3.49 12.03 -10.31
N ALA A 49 -4.68 12.65 -10.28
CA ALA A 49 -4.96 13.77 -9.40
C ALA A 49 -6.44 13.88 -9.05
N VAL A 50 -6.71 14.35 -7.82
CA VAL A 50 -8.06 14.63 -7.29
C VAL A 50 -8.06 15.98 -6.59
N VAL A 51 -8.81 16.96 -7.12
CA VAL A 51 -8.77 18.35 -6.63
C VAL A 51 -10.16 18.98 -6.51
N PRO A 52 -10.52 19.51 -5.33
CA PRO A 52 -11.66 20.40 -5.17
C PRO A 52 -11.39 21.75 -5.83
N TRP A 53 -12.19 22.14 -6.81
CA TRP A 53 -12.07 23.45 -7.45
C TRP A 53 -13.40 23.91 -8.02
N ALA A 54 -13.72 25.19 -7.83
CA ALA A 54 -14.91 25.84 -8.38
C ALA A 54 -16.19 25.00 -8.16
N ASP A 55 -16.48 24.63 -6.90
CA ASP A 55 -17.63 23.83 -6.45
C ASP A 55 -17.77 22.40 -7.01
N ARG A 56 -16.69 21.88 -7.61
CA ARG A 56 -16.60 20.52 -8.16
C ARG A 56 -15.41 19.76 -7.60
N LEU A 57 -15.52 18.44 -7.70
CA LEU A 57 -14.39 17.54 -7.54
C LEU A 57 -13.86 17.18 -8.93
N TRP A 58 -12.65 17.61 -9.24
CA TRP A 58 -11.97 17.32 -10.51
C TRP A 58 -11.07 16.11 -10.36
N VAL A 59 -11.15 15.20 -11.32
CA VAL A 59 -10.38 13.95 -11.33
C VAL A 59 -9.79 13.75 -12.72
N VAL A 60 -8.52 13.35 -12.79
CA VAL A 60 -7.88 12.94 -14.04
C VAL A 60 -7.35 11.52 -13.89
N THR A 61 -7.67 10.67 -14.85
CA THR A 61 -7.07 9.32 -14.93
C THR A 61 -5.83 9.32 -15.80
N TYR A 62 -5.03 8.26 -15.70
CA TYR A 62 -3.84 8.08 -16.51
C TYR A 62 -3.70 6.65 -17.04
N ALA A 63 -3.07 6.55 -18.20
CA ALA A 63 -2.56 5.31 -18.80
C ALA A 63 -1.07 5.15 -18.48
N PRO A 64 -0.52 3.92 -18.50
CA PRO A 64 0.91 3.73 -18.32
C PRO A 64 1.66 4.24 -19.55
N HIS A 65 2.70 5.06 -19.31
CA HIS A 65 3.65 5.53 -20.32
C HIS A 65 3.03 6.05 -21.64
N SER A 66 2.19 7.08 -21.54
CA SER A 66 1.48 7.71 -22.68
C SER A 66 1.83 9.20 -22.81
N PRO A 67 2.99 9.56 -23.41
CA PRO A 67 3.47 10.95 -23.53
C PRO A 67 2.75 11.79 -24.60
N GLU A 68 1.94 11.15 -25.46
CA GLU A 68 1.27 11.80 -26.60
C GLU A 68 -0.27 11.85 -26.45
N GLY A 69 -0.80 11.43 -25.29
CA GLY A 69 -2.23 11.25 -25.05
C GLY A 69 -2.65 9.79 -24.98
N SER A 70 -3.88 9.55 -24.55
CA SER A 70 -4.48 8.21 -24.37
C SER A 70 -6.01 8.29 -24.38
N SER A 71 -6.68 7.17 -24.11
CA SER A 71 -8.14 7.16 -23.93
C SER A 71 -8.62 7.72 -22.58
N ASP A 72 -7.70 8.04 -21.65
CA ASP A 72 -8.00 8.62 -20.33
C ASP A 72 -8.75 9.94 -20.39
N LYS A 73 -9.42 10.26 -19.27
CA LYS A 73 -10.37 11.38 -19.22
C LYS A 73 -10.12 12.31 -18.04
N LEU A 74 -10.56 13.54 -18.26
CA LEU A 74 -10.84 14.51 -17.22
C LEU A 74 -12.32 14.39 -16.82
N TYR A 75 -12.57 14.27 -15.53
CA TYR A 75 -13.90 14.16 -14.94
C TYR A 75 -14.19 15.37 -14.05
N GLU A 76 -15.42 15.88 -14.18
CA GLU A 76 -16.01 16.85 -13.27
C GLU A 76 -17.11 16.13 -12.48
N ILE A 77 -16.99 16.10 -11.15
CA ILE A 77 -17.97 15.46 -10.27
C ILE A 77 -18.69 16.54 -9.45
N THR A 78 -20.02 16.52 -9.49
CA THR A 78 -20.87 17.47 -8.77
C THR A 78 -20.99 17.10 -7.28
N PRO A 79 -21.46 18.04 -6.42
CA PRO A 79 -21.74 17.76 -5.02
C PRO A 79 -22.71 16.60 -4.76
N ASP A 80 -23.65 16.36 -5.68
CA ASP A 80 -24.58 15.23 -5.63
C ASP A 80 -24.00 13.97 -6.29
N LEU A 81 -22.69 13.92 -6.58
CA LEU A 81 -21.90 12.81 -7.16
C LEU A 81 -22.18 12.48 -8.63
N GLN A 82 -22.79 13.38 -9.40
CA GLN A 82 -22.95 13.19 -10.84
C GLN A 82 -21.57 13.31 -11.50
N GLN A 83 -21.15 12.28 -12.21
CA GLN A 83 -19.90 12.28 -12.97
C GLN A 83 -20.13 12.79 -14.39
N ILE A 84 -19.37 13.81 -14.78
CA ILE A 84 -19.40 14.43 -16.10
C ILE A 84 -18.03 14.18 -16.74
N VAL A 85 -18.01 13.45 -17.85
CA VAL A 85 -16.80 13.28 -18.67
C VAL A 85 -16.61 14.51 -19.54
N ARG A 86 -15.46 15.17 -19.42
CA ARG A 86 -15.16 16.40 -20.15
C ARG A 86 -14.74 16.09 -21.58
N ALA A 87 -15.37 16.76 -22.55
CA ALA A 87 -15.12 16.55 -23.98
C ALA A 87 -13.74 17.03 -24.41
N GLU A 88 -13.11 17.88 -23.60
CA GLU A 88 -11.77 18.43 -23.78
C GLU A 88 -10.66 17.41 -23.51
N SER A 89 -11.00 16.21 -23.03
CA SER A 89 -10.04 15.16 -22.66
C SER A 89 -9.16 14.71 -23.83
N ILE A 90 -7.84 14.79 -23.63
CA ILE A 90 -6.78 14.30 -24.53
C ILE A 90 -5.95 13.15 -23.92
N GLY A 91 -6.34 12.67 -22.73
CA GLY A 91 -5.69 11.55 -22.03
C GLY A 91 -4.23 11.83 -21.62
N GLY A 92 -3.40 10.80 -21.67
CA GLY A 92 -1.97 10.78 -21.38
C GLY A 92 -1.62 10.09 -20.06
N THR A 93 -0.44 10.40 -19.52
CA THR A 93 -0.06 10.02 -18.14
C THR A 93 0.08 11.23 -17.19
N PRO A 94 -0.99 11.96 -16.86
CA PRO A 94 -0.91 13.10 -15.94
C PRO A 94 -1.03 12.69 -14.47
N ALA A 95 -0.19 13.27 -13.60
CA ALA A 95 -0.33 13.23 -12.14
C ALA A 95 -0.10 14.60 -11.46
N ASN A 96 0.11 15.63 -12.29
CA ASN A 96 0.36 17.00 -11.86
C ASN A 96 -0.94 17.75 -11.54
N ARG A 97 -0.86 18.64 -10.55
CA ARG A 97 -1.98 19.50 -10.14
C ARG A 97 -1.50 20.68 -9.31
N MET A 98 -2.11 21.84 -9.53
CA MET A 98 -1.88 23.07 -8.76
C MET A 98 -3.05 24.04 -8.94
N ILE A 99 -3.52 24.62 -7.84
CA ILE A 99 -4.42 25.78 -7.87
C ILE A 99 -3.55 27.01 -7.99
N HIS A 100 -3.52 27.62 -9.18
CA HIS A 100 -2.73 28.81 -9.45
C HIS A 100 -3.49 30.06 -8.97
N ARG A 101 -3.07 30.59 -7.81
CA ARG A 101 -3.77 31.68 -7.11
C ARG A 101 -3.86 32.94 -7.94
N GLU A 102 -2.81 33.26 -8.67
CA GLU A 102 -2.68 34.53 -9.39
C GLU A 102 -3.62 34.60 -10.59
N SER A 103 -3.83 33.48 -11.29
CA SER A 103 -4.75 33.40 -12.43
C SER A 103 -6.14 32.91 -12.07
N GLN A 104 -6.36 32.44 -10.83
CA GLN A 104 -7.61 31.81 -10.39
C GLN A 104 -7.99 30.63 -11.31
N GLN A 105 -7.02 29.77 -11.61
CA GLN A 105 -7.22 28.58 -12.43
C GLN A 105 -6.67 27.34 -11.71
N LEU A 106 -7.37 26.22 -11.85
CA LEU A 106 -6.82 24.90 -11.57
C LEU A 106 -6.06 24.41 -12.81
N PHE A 107 -4.78 24.12 -12.64
CA PHE A 107 -4.02 23.32 -13.59
C PHE A 107 -3.99 21.88 -13.10
N ILE A 108 -4.46 20.95 -13.93
CA ILE A 108 -4.54 19.51 -13.62
C ILE A 108 -4.29 18.74 -14.92
N GLY A 109 -3.29 17.85 -14.94
CA GLY A 109 -2.87 17.25 -16.21
C GLY A 109 -2.44 18.31 -17.23
N PRO A 110 -2.79 18.14 -18.51
CA PRO A 110 -2.59 19.15 -19.54
C PRO A 110 -3.71 20.22 -19.57
N TYR A 111 -4.56 20.32 -18.55
CA TYR A 111 -5.74 21.18 -18.56
C TYR A 111 -5.59 22.40 -17.66
N ALA A 112 -6.14 23.53 -18.12
CA ALA A 112 -6.35 24.74 -17.34
C ALA A 112 -7.87 24.99 -17.20
N ILE A 113 -8.34 25.17 -15.96
CA ILE A 113 -9.76 25.25 -15.60
C ILE A 113 -10.01 26.52 -14.81
N ASP A 114 -10.81 27.44 -15.35
CA ASP A 114 -11.14 28.70 -14.67
C ASP A 114 -12.22 28.54 -13.57
N ALA A 115 -12.54 29.64 -12.89
CA ALA A 115 -13.55 29.68 -11.83
C ALA A 115 -14.98 29.41 -12.35
N GLU A 116 -15.24 29.64 -13.64
CA GLU A 116 -16.48 29.34 -14.33
C GLU A 116 -16.55 27.90 -14.86
N ARG A 117 -15.49 27.10 -14.65
CA ARG A 117 -15.32 25.71 -15.09
C ARG A 117 -15.17 25.54 -16.61
N ASN A 118 -14.72 26.58 -17.32
CA ASN A 118 -14.28 26.43 -18.70
C ASN A 118 -12.94 25.69 -18.72
N VAL A 119 -12.84 24.66 -19.55
CA VAL A 119 -11.64 23.82 -19.66
C VAL A 119 -10.91 24.14 -20.95
N ARG A 120 -9.59 24.31 -20.85
CA ARG A 120 -8.68 24.45 -22.00
C ARG A 120 -7.59 23.40 -21.88
N ALA A 121 -7.25 22.74 -22.99
CA ALA A 121 -6.20 21.73 -23.03
C ALA A 121 -4.94 22.28 -23.72
N ILE A 122 -3.77 21.98 -23.16
CA ILE A 122 -2.46 22.19 -23.76
C ILE A 122 -2.14 20.93 -24.60
N PRO A 123 -2.02 21.03 -25.94
CA PRO A 123 -1.73 19.86 -26.76
C PRO A 123 -0.36 19.25 -26.44
N TYR A 124 -0.26 17.92 -26.43
CA TYR A 124 1.02 17.21 -26.27
C TYR A 124 2.02 17.50 -27.41
N SER A 125 1.56 18.01 -28.55
CA SER A 125 2.46 18.50 -29.61
C SER A 125 3.21 19.78 -29.23
N GLU A 126 2.70 20.55 -28.26
CA GLU A 126 3.33 21.78 -27.75
C GLU A 126 4.01 21.55 -26.39
N MET A 127 3.48 20.63 -25.57
CA MET A 127 4.04 20.22 -24.27
C MET A 127 4.15 18.70 -24.21
N PHE A 128 5.14 18.14 -24.90
CA PHE A 128 5.33 16.70 -25.01
C PHE A 128 5.73 16.08 -23.66
N GLY A 129 5.25 14.86 -23.40
CA GLY A 129 5.68 14.06 -22.25
C GLY A 129 4.55 13.76 -21.28
N ARG A 130 4.90 13.26 -20.10
CA ARG A 130 3.96 12.78 -19.07
C ARG A 130 3.92 13.74 -17.88
N PRO A 131 2.99 14.71 -17.80
CA PRO A 131 3.03 15.77 -16.79
C PRO A 131 2.92 15.19 -15.36
N THR A 132 3.92 15.43 -14.51
CA THR A 132 3.99 14.82 -13.16
C THR A 132 3.93 15.82 -12.01
N GLY A 133 4.39 17.06 -12.21
CA GLY A 133 4.29 18.09 -11.19
C GLY A 133 4.27 19.50 -11.75
N LEU A 134 3.93 20.45 -10.88
CA LEU A 134 3.76 21.87 -11.19
C LEU A 134 4.45 22.72 -10.14
N ALA A 135 5.07 23.82 -10.57
CA ALA A 135 5.71 24.77 -9.67
C ALA A 135 5.31 26.21 -10.02
N ARG A 136 5.34 27.09 -9.01
CA ARG A 136 5.24 28.54 -9.25
C ARG A 136 6.49 28.99 -10.01
N HIS A 137 6.32 29.89 -10.96
CA HIS A 137 7.45 30.44 -11.69
C HIS A 137 8.35 31.28 -10.74
N LEU A 138 9.67 31.12 -10.82
CA LEU A 138 10.60 31.72 -9.85
C LEU A 138 10.62 33.27 -9.88
N SER A 139 10.34 33.90 -11.02
CA SER A 139 10.48 35.35 -11.20
C SER A 139 9.25 36.08 -11.75
N ASP A 140 8.25 35.33 -12.23
CA ASP A 140 7.00 35.85 -12.81
C ASP A 140 5.83 34.90 -12.48
N PRO A 141 5.57 34.63 -11.20
CA PRO A 141 4.50 33.72 -10.78
C PRO A 141 3.09 34.28 -11.07
N ALA A 142 2.97 35.55 -11.45
CA ALA A 142 1.67 36.13 -11.78
C ALA A 142 1.18 35.66 -13.16
N SER A 143 2.10 35.56 -14.12
CA SER A 143 1.76 35.33 -15.53
C SER A 143 2.10 33.91 -15.99
N LYS A 144 2.92 33.18 -15.22
CA LYS A 144 3.52 31.92 -15.65
C LYS A 144 3.50 30.84 -14.58
N ILE A 145 3.36 29.60 -15.05
CA ILE A 145 3.49 28.37 -14.26
C ILE A 145 4.51 27.44 -14.95
N VAL A 146 5.16 26.56 -14.18
CA VAL A 146 6.12 25.60 -14.74
C VAL A 146 5.63 24.17 -14.58
N PHE A 147 5.65 23.43 -15.67
CA PHE A 147 5.34 22.00 -15.76
C PHE A 147 6.62 21.18 -15.78
N ALA A 148 6.59 20.03 -15.10
CA ALA A 148 7.59 18.99 -15.23
C ALA A 148 6.94 17.68 -15.70
N THR A 149 7.62 16.94 -16.56
CA THR A 149 7.21 15.59 -17.00
C THR A 149 7.99 14.50 -16.26
N MET A 150 7.51 13.26 -16.33
CA MET A 150 8.19 12.10 -15.72
C MET A 150 9.55 11.81 -16.34
N GLU A 151 9.78 12.25 -17.58
CA GLU A 151 11.04 12.14 -18.31
C GLU A 151 11.73 13.50 -18.42
N GLU A 152 11.61 14.32 -17.38
CA GLU A 152 12.48 15.48 -17.16
C GLU A 152 12.34 16.61 -18.20
N GLY A 153 11.22 16.63 -18.92
CA GLY A 153 10.79 17.77 -19.71
C GLY A 153 10.29 18.87 -18.78
N ILE A 154 10.79 20.09 -18.94
CA ILE A 154 10.41 21.24 -18.11
C ILE A 154 9.95 22.36 -19.03
N TYR A 155 8.73 22.83 -18.80
CA TYR A 155 8.05 23.80 -19.65
C TYR A 155 7.52 24.97 -18.84
N GLU A 156 7.80 26.18 -19.30
CA GLU A 156 7.11 27.38 -18.84
C GLU A 156 5.83 27.57 -19.66
N VAL A 157 4.73 27.89 -18.99
CA VAL A 157 3.42 28.10 -19.63
C VAL A 157 2.82 29.42 -19.19
N ASP A 158 2.44 30.25 -20.16
CA ASP A 158 1.66 31.47 -19.93
C ASP A 158 0.22 31.11 -19.53
N VAL A 159 -0.24 31.60 -18.37
CA VAL A 159 -1.50 31.15 -17.76
C VAL A 159 -2.77 31.64 -18.50
N ASP A 160 -2.64 32.71 -19.30
CA ASP A 160 -3.75 33.30 -20.03
C ASP A 160 -3.87 32.74 -21.44
N THR A 161 -2.74 32.52 -22.12
CA THR A 161 -2.69 32.08 -23.52
C THR A 161 -2.41 30.59 -23.70
N LEU A 162 -1.84 29.94 -22.69
CA LEU A 162 -1.29 28.58 -22.74
C LEU A 162 -0.13 28.41 -23.73
N ALA A 163 0.55 29.50 -24.07
CA ALA A 163 1.78 29.42 -24.86
C ALA A 163 2.87 28.70 -24.05
N VAL A 164 3.49 27.70 -24.69
CA VAL A 164 4.49 26.83 -24.06
C VAL A 164 5.89 27.25 -24.50
N GLN A 165 6.79 27.38 -23.54
CA GLN A 165 8.23 27.52 -23.76
C GLN A 165 8.96 26.35 -23.12
N GLU A 166 9.66 25.55 -23.94
CA GLU A 166 10.54 24.49 -23.47
C GLU A 166 11.80 25.07 -22.81
N LEU A 167 12.07 24.66 -21.57
CA LEU A 167 13.30 24.97 -20.84
C LEU A 167 14.27 23.77 -20.88
N TRP A 168 13.70 22.57 -20.74
CA TRP A 168 14.38 21.29 -20.85
C TRP A 168 13.48 20.35 -21.67
N ALA A 169 14.04 19.72 -22.68
CA ALA A 169 13.34 18.75 -23.51
C ALA A 169 13.18 17.43 -22.76
N ASP A 170 11.97 16.86 -22.80
CA ASP A 170 11.68 15.52 -22.29
C ASP A 170 12.64 14.48 -22.87
N GLU A 171 13.19 13.59 -22.05
CA GLU A 171 14.23 12.62 -22.43
C GLU A 171 13.84 11.77 -23.66
N GLN A 172 12.55 11.50 -23.84
CA GLN A 172 12.09 10.67 -24.97
C GLN A 172 12.15 11.40 -26.32
N GLN A 173 12.31 12.73 -26.32
CA GLN A 173 12.56 13.50 -27.54
C GLN A 173 14.00 13.32 -28.03
N GLU A 174 14.21 13.13 -29.33
CA GLU A 174 15.56 12.94 -29.90
C GLU A 174 16.47 14.18 -29.75
N CYS A 175 15.85 15.37 -29.76
CA CYS A 175 16.54 16.66 -29.77
C CYS A 175 16.22 17.47 -28.51
N GLY A 176 16.93 18.59 -28.34
CA GLY A 176 16.70 19.56 -27.27
C GLY A 176 17.65 19.41 -26.08
N ARG A 177 17.55 20.34 -25.14
CA ARG A 177 18.41 20.42 -23.94
C ARG A 177 17.90 19.46 -22.88
N LYS A 178 18.65 18.42 -22.52
CA LYS A 178 18.22 17.39 -21.54
C LYS A 178 18.71 17.70 -20.12
N ALA A 179 17.87 17.46 -19.13
CA ALA A 179 18.26 17.58 -17.72
C ALA A 179 19.33 16.56 -17.33
N ALA A 180 19.27 15.36 -17.93
CA ALA A 180 20.23 14.26 -17.77
C ALA A 180 20.44 13.88 -16.30
N LEU A 181 19.35 13.84 -15.52
CA LEU A 181 19.44 13.40 -14.14
C LEU A 181 19.65 11.89 -14.08
N PRO A 182 20.23 11.37 -12.98
CA PRO A 182 20.21 9.95 -12.71
C PRO A 182 18.78 9.44 -12.49
N GLY A 183 18.52 8.20 -12.93
CA GLY A 183 17.22 7.56 -12.76
C GLY A 183 16.22 7.96 -13.87
N TYR A 184 14.95 7.65 -13.65
CA TYR A 184 13.82 8.05 -14.50
C TYR A 184 12.52 7.99 -13.68
N HIS A 185 11.38 8.22 -14.32
CA HIS A 185 10.06 8.10 -13.68
C HIS A 185 9.84 9.19 -12.62
N GLY A 186 9.81 10.44 -13.09
CA GLY A 186 9.52 11.62 -12.30
C GLY A 186 8.18 11.54 -11.57
N LYS A 187 8.14 12.13 -10.38
CA LYS A 187 6.99 12.08 -9.49
C LYS A 187 6.66 13.46 -8.91
N GLY A 188 7.60 14.05 -8.18
CA GLY A 188 7.40 15.31 -7.47
C GLY A 188 8.12 16.48 -8.13
N PHE A 189 7.48 17.65 -8.17
CA PHE A 189 8.08 18.89 -8.66
C PHE A 189 7.49 20.09 -7.92
N TYR A 190 8.34 20.99 -7.43
CA TYR A 190 7.94 22.16 -6.65
C TYR A 190 8.98 23.28 -6.72
N SER A 191 8.58 24.50 -6.37
CA SER A 191 9.46 25.66 -6.23
C SER A 191 9.53 26.13 -4.78
N ALA A 192 10.72 26.43 -4.28
CA ALA A 192 10.93 27.09 -2.99
C ALA A 192 12.33 27.68 -2.95
N GLN A 193 12.60 28.73 -2.19
CA GLN A 193 13.96 29.25 -1.93
C GLN A 193 14.78 29.51 -3.21
N GLY A 194 14.13 30.13 -4.20
CA GLY A 194 14.74 30.53 -5.48
C GLY A 194 15.18 29.37 -6.38
N ARG A 195 14.60 28.18 -6.21
CA ARG A 195 14.94 27.00 -7.00
C ARG A 195 13.73 26.12 -7.27
N TYR A 196 13.79 25.38 -8.37
CA TYR A 196 12.97 24.22 -8.63
C TYR A 196 13.60 22.99 -7.99
N VAL A 197 12.76 22.10 -7.49
CA VAL A 197 13.15 20.80 -6.93
C VAL A 197 12.35 19.72 -7.65
N TYR A 198 13.04 18.71 -8.14
CA TYR A 198 12.48 17.61 -8.91
C TYR A 198 12.86 16.28 -8.25
N ALA A 199 11.93 15.33 -8.27
CA ALA A 199 12.10 13.99 -7.72
C ALA A 199 11.67 12.93 -8.74
N ASN A 200 12.49 11.88 -8.89
CA ASN A 200 12.14 10.66 -9.63
C ASN A 200 12.39 9.41 -8.76
N ASN A 201 11.74 8.29 -9.08
CA ASN A 201 11.77 7.08 -8.26
C ASN A 201 12.22 5.81 -9.00
N GLY A 202 12.68 5.90 -10.24
CA GLY A 202 13.06 4.75 -11.05
C GLY A 202 14.52 4.76 -11.48
N ASP A 203 14.96 3.63 -12.04
CA ASP A 203 16.24 3.48 -12.74
C ASP A 203 16.11 2.67 -14.04
N HIS A 204 16.83 3.09 -15.09
CA HIS A 204 16.90 2.37 -16.37
C HIS A 204 17.72 1.07 -16.29
N ALA A 205 18.52 0.88 -15.24
CA ALA A 205 19.35 -0.31 -15.05
C ALA A 205 18.51 -1.58 -15.05
N ALA A 206 18.96 -2.60 -15.79
CA ALA A 206 18.28 -3.90 -15.84
C ALA A 206 18.12 -4.54 -14.44
N ALA A 207 19.07 -4.30 -13.53
CA ALA A 207 19.01 -4.79 -12.17
C ALA A 207 17.83 -4.22 -11.36
N ALA A 208 17.37 -3.00 -11.66
CA ALA A 208 16.24 -2.36 -10.96
C ALA A 208 14.89 -3.06 -11.19
N ARG A 209 14.82 -3.96 -12.18
CA ARG A 209 13.64 -4.78 -12.46
C ARG A 209 13.54 -6.04 -11.60
N VAL A 210 14.60 -6.39 -10.87
CA VAL A 210 14.69 -7.65 -10.11
C VAL A 210 15.17 -7.44 -8.68
N ASP A 211 16.11 -6.54 -8.45
CA ASP A 211 16.71 -6.30 -7.15
C ASP A 211 16.24 -4.95 -6.58
N PRO A 212 15.42 -4.94 -5.52
CA PRO A 212 14.95 -3.71 -4.88
C PRO A 212 16.06 -2.94 -4.14
N ASN A 213 17.27 -3.51 -4.01
CA ASN A 213 18.37 -2.88 -3.28
C ASN A 213 19.25 -1.97 -4.13
N VAL A 214 19.08 -1.99 -5.46
CA VAL A 214 19.93 -1.16 -6.32
C VAL A 214 19.63 0.33 -6.11
N PRO A 215 20.65 1.20 -6.11
CA PRO A 215 20.42 2.65 -6.08
C PRO A 215 19.50 3.07 -7.22
N SER A 216 18.39 3.72 -6.88
CA SER A 216 17.36 4.15 -7.82
C SER A 216 16.79 5.50 -7.42
N GLY A 217 16.21 6.22 -8.38
CA GLY A 217 15.66 7.56 -8.22
C GLY A 217 16.63 8.70 -7.86
N VAL A 218 16.14 9.94 -7.87
CA VAL A 218 16.91 11.13 -7.53
C VAL A 218 16.05 12.20 -6.88
N LEU A 219 16.67 13.00 -6.02
CA LEU A 219 16.21 14.33 -5.65
C LEU A 219 17.23 15.33 -6.20
N ALA A 220 16.75 16.30 -6.99
CA ALA A 220 17.61 17.27 -7.68
C ALA A 220 17.03 18.69 -7.59
N THR A 221 17.89 19.69 -7.79
CA THR A 221 17.50 21.10 -7.78
C THR A 221 18.14 21.91 -8.89
N TRP A 222 17.43 22.95 -9.33
CA TRP A 222 17.87 23.88 -10.36
C TRP A 222 17.38 25.30 -10.04
N ASP A 223 18.25 26.30 -10.18
CA ASP A 223 17.97 27.70 -9.85
C ASP A 223 17.24 28.46 -10.98
N GLY A 224 16.85 27.77 -12.06
CA GLY A 224 16.23 28.37 -13.23
C GLY A 224 17.21 28.96 -14.25
N GLN A 225 18.52 28.95 -13.96
CA GLN A 225 19.54 29.64 -14.78
C GLN A 225 20.75 28.76 -15.11
N ALA A 226 21.16 27.88 -14.20
CA ALA A 226 22.33 27.04 -14.34
C ALA A 226 22.25 26.15 -15.59
N GLU A 227 23.42 25.80 -16.15
CA GLU A 227 23.53 24.96 -17.33
C GLU A 227 23.11 23.50 -17.07
N GLU A 228 23.22 23.04 -15.82
CA GLU A 228 22.95 21.68 -15.37
C GLU A 228 22.15 21.70 -14.06
N TRP A 229 21.45 20.59 -13.78
CA TRP A 229 20.81 20.35 -12.49
C TRP A 229 21.84 19.90 -11.44
N THR A 230 21.60 20.25 -10.18
CA THR A 230 22.39 19.76 -9.05
C THR A 230 21.68 18.59 -8.38
N VAL A 231 22.33 17.42 -8.35
CA VAL A 231 21.85 16.26 -7.59
C VAL A 231 22.00 16.54 -6.10
N VAL A 232 20.88 16.45 -5.37
CA VAL A 232 20.84 16.54 -3.90
C VAL A 232 21.08 15.17 -3.31
N ARG A 233 20.38 14.15 -3.81
CA ARG A 233 20.45 12.78 -3.29
C ARG A 233 20.10 11.76 -4.37
N ARG A 234 20.76 10.60 -4.34
CA ARG A 234 20.52 9.48 -5.24
C ARG A 234 19.72 8.37 -4.54
N ASN A 235 18.42 8.60 -4.38
CA ASN A 235 17.46 7.67 -3.79
C ASN A 235 16.07 7.90 -4.40
N GLN A 236 15.14 6.97 -4.21
CA GLN A 236 13.80 7.06 -4.76
C GLN A 236 13.00 8.13 -4.02
N PHE A 237 12.42 9.11 -4.71
CA PHE A 237 11.55 10.14 -4.13
C PHE A 237 10.26 10.31 -4.93
N THR A 238 9.14 10.59 -4.25
CA THR A 238 7.81 10.67 -4.88
C THR A 238 7.13 12.03 -4.72
N GLU A 239 7.15 12.60 -3.51
CA GLU A 239 6.56 13.92 -3.26
C GLU A 239 7.63 14.99 -3.12
N VAL A 240 7.32 16.17 -3.64
CA VAL A 240 8.04 17.43 -3.34
C VAL A 240 6.97 18.47 -3.10
N THR A 241 6.87 19.00 -1.89
CA THR A 241 5.81 19.92 -1.50
C THR A 241 6.27 20.82 -0.35
N GLY A 242 5.46 21.80 0.02
CA GLY A 242 5.72 22.66 1.16
C GLY A 242 4.43 23.04 1.88
N PRO A 243 4.49 23.96 2.85
CA PRO A 243 3.31 24.42 3.59
C PRO A 243 2.18 24.96 2.72
N GLY A 244 2.50 25.50 1.53
CA GLY A 244 1.51 25.97 0.55
C GLY A 244 0.77 24.87 -0.22
N GLY A 245 1.27 23.62 -0.20
CA GLY A 245 0.60 22.46 -0.78
C GLY A 245 0.15 22.67 -2.23
N LEU A 246 -1.16 22.51 -2.47
CA LEU A 246 -1.78 22.64 -3.79
C LEU A 246 -1.66 24.03 -4.42
N GLU A 247 -1.41 25.07 -3.64
CA GLU A 247 -1.31 26.45 -4.13
C GLU A 247 0.13 26.90 -4.42
N GLY A 248 1.10 25.98 -4.30
CA GLY A 248 2.52 26.28 -4.38
C GLY A 248 3.04 27.10 -3.20
N ASN A 249 4.34 27.36 -3.15
CA ASN A 249 4.99 28.04 -2.02
C ASN A 249 4.32 29.40 -1.75
N GLY A 250 4.11 29.76 -0.48
CA GLY A 250 3.54 31.06 -0.13
C GLY A 250 4.59 32.17 -0.17
N ALA A 251 5.59 32.02 0.70
CA ALA A 251 6.77 32.88 0.75
C ALA A 251 7.86 32.37 -0.21
N GLU A 252 8.79 33.25 -0.60
CA GLU A 252 9.94 32.86 -1.43
C GLU A 252 10.91 31.95 -0.66
N ASP A 253 11.07 32.16 0.64
CA ASP A 253 11.95 31.41 1.54
C ASP A 253 11.26 30.25 2.25
N ASP A 254 10.06 29.85 1.79
CA ASP A 254 9.27 28.79 2.41
C ASP A 254 10.05 27.46 2.45
N ARG A 255 9.84 26.70 3.52
CA ARG A 255 10.46 25.38 3.66
C ARG A 255 9.82 24.38 2.69
N LEU A 256 10.58 23.35 2.34
CA LEU A 256 10.14 22.30 1.43
C LEU A 256 10.41 20.95 2.05
N TRP A 257 9.48 20.03 1.85
CA TRP A 257 9.57 18.64 2.25
C TRP A 257 9.54 17.74 1.02
N SER A 258 10.32 16.67 1.07
CA SER A 258 10.27 15.60 0.10
C SER A 258 10.32 14.26 0.80
N ILE A 259 9.51 13.29 0.36
CA ILE A 259 9.45 11.95 0.93
C ILE A 259 9.85 10.91 -0.13
N GLY A 260 10.69 9.98 0.31
CA GLY A 260 11.30 8.97 -0.53
C GLY A 260 11.67 7.73 0.28
N TRP A 261 12.50 6.87 -0.29
CA TRP A 261 13.02 5.69 0.37
C TRP A 261 14.32 5.19 -0.27
N ASP A 262 15.01 4.36 0.49
CA ASP A 262 16.00 3.42 0.01
C ASP A 262 15.64 2.01 0.49
N ASN A 263 16.50 1.02 0.27
CA ASN A 263 16.25 -0.33 0.74
C ASN A 263 16.18 -0.46 2.27
N ARG A 264 16.70 0.51 3.02
CA ARG A 264 16.73 0.50 4.48
C ARG A 264 15.43 1.03 5.09
N SER A 265 14.97 2.18 4.62
CA SER A 265 13.86 2.91 5.25
C SER A 265 13.29 4.01 4.35
N LEU A 266 12.20 4.63 4.79
CA LEU A 266 11.72 5.87 4.20
C LEU A 266 12.70 7.01 4.54
N ILE A 267 12.76 8.01 3.67
CA ILE A 267 13.62 9.20 3.80
C ILE A 267 12.73 10.44 3.68
N LEU A 268 12.66 11.22 4.76
CA LEU A 268 12.11 12.56 4.76
C LEU A 268 13.24 13.58 4.61
N ALA A 269 13.25 14.30 3.50
CA ALA A 269 14.18 15.38 3.23
C ALA A 269 13.50 16.74 3.46
N LEU A 270 14.12 17.59 4.27
CA LEU A 270 13.69 18.96 4.56
C LEU A 270 14.70 19.93 3.95
N LEU A 271 14.23 20.88 3.15
CA LEU A 271 14.99 22.04 2.70
C LEU A 271 14.52 23.28 3.47
N GLU A 272 15.40 23.89 4.24
CA GLU A 272 15.14 25.14 4.95
C GLU A 272 16.42 26.00 4.98
N ASN A 273 16.29 27.30 4.74
CA ASN A 273 17.42 28.24 4.70
C ASN A 273 18.57 27.80 3.77
N GLY A 274 18.24 27.13 2.65
CA GLY A 274 19.19 26.61 1.67
C GLY A 274 19.92 25.33 2.10
N GLN A 275 19.56 24.74 3.24
CA GLN A 275 20.19 23.53 3.78
C GLN A 275 19.25 22.33 3.74
N TRP A 276 19.79 21.17 3.38
CA TRP A 276 19.07 19.89 3.38
C TRP A 276 19.30 19.13 4.69
N HIS A 277 18.23 18.66 5.28
CA HIS A 277 18.20 17.79 6.46
C HIS A 277 17.51 16.48 6.11
N SER A 278 18.03 15.35 6.60
CA SER A 278 17.51 14.01 6.32
C SER A 278 17.02 13.36 7.61
N PHE A 279 15.86 12.72 7.54
CA PHE A 279 15.27 11.92 8.61
C PHE A 279 14.80 10.60 8.01
N ARG A 280 14.79 9.53 8.80
CA ARG A 280 14.34 8.20 8.40
C ARG A 280 13.07 7.81 9.13
N LEU A 281 12.14 7.18 8.41
CA LEU A 281 10.92 6.62 8.98
C LEU A 281 10.84 5.12 8.62
N PRO A 282 10.23 4.29 9.48
CA PRO A 282 10.06 2.88 9.16
C PRO A 282 9.07 2.68 7.99
N LYS A 283 9.24 1.58 7.27
CA LYS A 283 8.32 1.11 6.22
C LYS A 283 7.28 0.16 6.79
N THR A 284 6.03 0.33 6.38
CA THR A 284 4.91 -0.50 6.84
C THR A 284 4.63 -1.69 5.92
N SER A 285 4.78 -1.47 4.61
CA SER A 285 4.66 -2.49 3.56
C SER A 285 5.89 -2.45 2.65
N HIS A 286 6.25 -3.62 2.11
CA HIS A 286 7.33 -3.77 1.13
C HIS A 286 6.82 -3.84 -0.32
N CYS A 287 5.51 -3.85 -0.56
CA CYS A 287 4.96 -3.91 -1.92
C CYS A 287 5.35 -2.71 -2.82
N TYR A 288 5.91 -1.66 -2.22
CA TYR A 288 6.32 -0.41 -2.84
C TYR A 288 7.81 -0.38 -3.21
N ASP A 289 8.60 -1.36 -2.79
CA ASP A 289 10.08 -1.30 -2.80
C ASP A 289 10.72 -1.57 -4.16
N GLY A 290 9.94 -1.81 -5.23
CA GLY A 290 10.48 -2.02 -6.56
C GLY A 290 11.37 -0.86 -7.03
N ALA A 291 12.64 -1.16 -7.33
CA ALA A 291 13.62 -0.15 -7.71
C ALA A 291 13.38 0.47 -9.09
N HIS A 292 12.59 -0.16 -9.97
CA HIS A 292 12.23 0.41 -11.28
C HIS A 292 11.22 1.56 -11.18
N GLY A 293 10.52 1.71 -10.05
CA GLY A 293 9.65 2.85 -9.76
C GLY A 293 8.15 2.70 -10.07
N TRP A 294 7.68 1.56 -10.60
CA TRP A 294 6.25 1.38 -10.99
C TRP A 294 5.38 0.94 -9.81
N ASN A 295 5.95 0.16 -8.87
CA ASN A 295 5.25 -0.29 -7.66
C ASN A 295 4.75 0.83 -6.73
N THR A 296 4.97 2.10 -7.03
CA THR A 296 4.54 3.22 -6.20
C THR A 296 3.95 4.32 -7.07
N GLU A 297 2.73 4.73 -6.74
CA GLU A 297 2.09 5.85 -7.39
C GLU A 297 2.66 7.19 -6.93
N TRP A 298 1.82 8.07 -6.41
CA TRP A 298 2.29 9.31 -5.81
C TRP A 298 1.73 9.47 -4.40
N PRO A 299 2.34 8.81 -3.40
CA PRO A 299 2.07 9.13 -2.02
C PRO A 299 2.34 10.62 -1.76
N ARG A 300 1.49 11.28 -0.96
CA ARG A 300 1.45 12.75 -0.84
C ARG A 300 1.55 13.21 0.61
N ILE A 301 1.94 14.47 0.79
CA ILE A 301 1.71 15.24 2.04
C ILE A 301 0.73 16.36 1.71
N ARG A 302 -0.47 16.35 2.31
CA ARG A 302 -1.53 17.29 1.92
C ARG A 302 -2.50 17.61 3.05
N ASP A 303 -3.07 18.82 2.97
CA ASP A 303 -4.10 19.28 3.89
C ASP A 303 -5.43 18.57 3.60
N ILE A 304 -6.02 18.02 4.65
CA ILE A 304 -7.35 17.39 4.63
C ILE A 304 -8.36 18.12 5.52
N GLY A 305 -8.10 19.37 5.88
CA GLY A 305 -8.97 20.16 6.77
C GLY A 305 -8.82 19.84 8.25
N GLU A 306 -7.77 19.12 8.64
CA GLU A 306 -7.39 18.84 10.03
C GLU A 306 -6.28 19.81 10.52
N GLU A 307 -5.95 19.76 11.82
CA GLU A 307 -4.84 20.52 12.39
C GLU A 307 -3.50 20.15 11.72
N LYS A 308 -3.29 18.84 11.53
CA LYS A 308 -2.12 18.28 10.86
C LYS A 308 -2.44 17.91 9.41
N LEU A 309 -1.41 17.86 8.57
CA LEU A 309 -1.51 17.31 7.22
C LEU A 309 -1.64 15.78 7.30
N LEU A 310 -2.23 15.18 6.28
CA LEU A 310 -2.14 13.74 6.04
C LEU A 310 -0.93 13.49 5.15
N MET A 311 -0.05 12.58 5.56
CA MET A 311 0.95 11.99 4.70
C MET A 311 0.61 10.52 4.45
N THR A 312 0.67 10.09 3.19
CA THR A 312 0.64 8.67 2.81
C THR A 312 2.03 8.26 2.37
N MET A 313 2.50 7.09 2.82
CA MET A 313 3.73 6.46 2.29
C MET A 313 3.76 4.98 2.67
N HIS A 314 4.16 4.11 1.74
CA HIS A 314 4.35 2.66 1.96
C HIS A 314 3.23 1.95 2.74
N GLY A 315 1.97 2.22 2.39
CA GLY A 315 0.82 1.57 3.02
C GLY A 315 0.48 2.07 4.43
N GLN A 316 0.92 3.27 4.80
CA GLN A 316 0.65 3.89 6.11
C GLN A 316 0.13 5.32 5.96
N PHE A 317 -0.92 5.64 6.73
CA PHE A 317 -1.35 7.00 7.00
C PHE A 317 -0.55 7.59 8.15
N TRP A 318 -0.11 8.82 7.99
CA TRP A 318 0.68 9.55 8.98
C TRP A 318 0.05 10.91 9.25
N GLN A 319 0.01 11.31 10.51
CA GLN A 319 -0.11 12.70 10.87
C GLN A 319 1.21 13.40 10.58
N PHE A 320 1.18 14.45 9.76
CA PHE A 320 2.35 15.25 9.44
C PHE A 320 2.16 16.70 9.92
N PRO A 321 3.03 17.22 10.80
CA PRO A 321 2.83 18.53 11.40
C PRO A 321 3.12 19.63 10.36
N LYS A 322 2.15 20.55 10.19
CA LYS A 322 2.33 21.73 9.32
C LYS A 322 3.58 22.52 9.68
N THR A 323 3.99 22.53 10.95
CA THR A 323 5.13 23.27 11.49
C THR A 323 6.48 22.56 11.37
N PHE A 324 6.55 21.39 10.73
CA PHE A 324 7.80 20.63 10.60
C PHE A 324 8.90 21.48 9.96
N SER A 325 9.98 21.71 10.70
CA SER A 325 11.12 22.59 10.35
C SER A 325 12.37 22.10 11.08
N ALA A 326 13.56 22.62 10.74
CA ALA A 326 14.83 22.20 11.32
C ALA A 326 14.89 22.51 12.83
N GLY A 327 14.19 23.56 13.28
CA GLY A 327 14.05 23.91 14.71
C GLY A 327 12.86 23.24 15.41
N ASN A 328 11.98 22.55 14.69
CA ASN A 328 10.83 21.83 15.24
C ASN A 328 10.48 20.62 14.37
N THR A 329 11.10 19.48 14.71
CA THR A 329 10.96 18.21 13.98
C THR A 329 10.01 17.23 14.68
N ALA A 330 9.28 17.68 15.70
CA ALA A 330 8.35 16.84 16.46
C ALA A 330 6.99 16.71 15.78
N GLY A 331 6.26 15.63 16.10
CA GLY A 331 4.82 15.53 15.85
C GLY A 331 4.38 14.67 14.67
N ILE A 332 5.31 13.99 13.99
CA ILE A 332 5.01 12.91 13.05
C ILE A 332 4.56 11.68 13.84
N VAL A 333 3.38 11.16 13.54
CA VAL A 333 2.78 10.01 14.25
C VAL A 333 2.07 9.11 13.24
N PRO A 334 2.24 7.78 13.27
CA PRO A 334 1.46 6.88 12.44
C PRO A 334 -0.02 6.90 12.88
N ARG A 335 -0.94 6.77 11.93
CA ARG A 335 -2.39 6.60 12.18
C ARG A 335 -2.78 5.13 12.06
N SER A 336 -3.07 4.67 10.84
CA SER A 336 -3.34 3.27 10.52
C SER A 336 -2.70 2.88 9.20
N SER A 337 -2.51 1.59 8.98
CA SER A 337 -2.05 1.03 7.71
C SER A 337 -3.21 0.79 6.75
N TYR A 338 -2.94 0.84 5.45
CA TYR A 338 -3.92 0.67 4.37
C TYR A 338 -3.42 -0.30 3.28
N LEU A 339 -4.35 -0.85 2.50
CA LEU A 339 -4.10 -1.83 1.46
C LEU A 339 -4.32 -1.28 0.04
N LYS A 340 -5.21 -0.30 -0.13
CA LYS A 340 -5.42 0.38 -1.42
C LYS A 340 -4.12 0.96 -1.99
N VAL A 341 -4.02 1.02 -3.31
CA VAL A 341 -3.02 1.86 -4.00
C VAL A 341 -3.65 3.25 -4.18
N ILE A 342 -3.01 4.28 -3.61
CA ILE A 342 -3.52 5.66 -3.55
C ILE A 342 -2.58 6.56 -4.36
N GLY A 343 -3.10 7.19 -5.42
CA GLY A 343 -2.35 8.10 -6.30
C GLY A 343 -2.45 9.58 -5.91
N ASP A 344 -3.58 10.01 -5.35
CA ASP A 344 -3.77 11.37 -4.83
C ASP A 344 -4.95 11.39 -3.86
N PHE A 345 -5.10 12.46 -3.08
CA PHE A 345 -6.27 12.62 -2.21
C PHE A 345 -6.61 14.07 -1.92
N CYS A 346 -7.83 14.33 -1.47
CA CYS A 346 -8.24 15.65 -1.02
C CYS A 346 -9.36 15.57 0.02
N ARG A 347 -9.67 16.71 0.63
CA ARG A 347 -10.90 16.88 1.41
C ARG A 347 -12.04 17.33 0.50
N TRP A 348 -13.16 16.61 0.51
CA TRP A 348 -14.37 16.99 -0.22
C TRP A 348 -15.60 16.84 0.68
N GLN A 349 -16.41 17.91 0.82
CA GLN A 349 -17.61 17.96 1.68
C GLN A 349 -17.36 17.56 3.13
N ASP A 350 -17.72 16.34 3.55
CA ASP A 350 -17.50 15.74 4.88
C ASP A 350 -16.61 14.47 4.84
N ARG A 351 -16.04 14.12 3.67
CA ARG A 351 -15.13 12.98 3.45
C ARG A 351 -13.72 13.38 3.03
N VAL A 352 -12.75 12.50 3.27
CA VAL A 352 -11.47 12.47 2.54
C VAL A 352 -11.66 11.56 1.33
N VAL A 353 -11.32 12.05 0.15
CA VAL A 353 -11.50 11.32 -1.10
C VAL A 353 -10.14 10.92 -1.64
N PHE A 354 -9.94 9.61 -1.78
CA PHE A 354 -8.74 9.03 -2.37
C PHE A 354 -9.01 8.71 -3.84
N GLY A 355 -8.08 9.12 -4.71
CA GLY A 355 -7.96 8.59 -6.06
C GLY A 355 -7.14 7.32 -6.02
N CYS A 356 -7.73 6.22 -6.47
CA CYS A 356 -7.11 4.90 -6.39
C CYS A 356 -6.57 4.43 -7.74
N ASP A 357 -5.74 3.40 -7.66
CA ASP A 357 -5.39 2.52 -8.79
C ASP A 357 -5.77 1.07 -8.43
N ASP A 358 -6.93 0.63 -8.95
CA ASP A 358 -7.61 -0.56 -8.43
C ASP A 358 -7.40 -1.82 -9.28
N THR A 359 -7.37 -1.70 -10.60
CA THR A 359 -7.35 -2.87 -11.48
C THR A 359 -6.66 -2.52 -12.79
N ALA A 360 -5.48 -3.07 -12.99
CA ALA A 360 -4.76 -3.01 -14.26
C ALA A 360 -5.05 -4.25 -15.11
N ARG A 361 -5.31 -4.04 -16.40
CA ARG A 361 -5.28 -5.13 -17.40
C ARG A 361 -3.86 -5.69 -17.56
N GLY A 362 -2.85 -4.86 -17.31
CA GLY A 362 -1.45 -5.24 -17.30
C GLY A 362 -1.00 -5.66 -15.91
N GLU A 363 -0.62 -6.93 -15.73
CA GLU A 363 -0.02 -7.41 -14.47
C GLU A 363 1.47 -7.02 -14.31
N PHE A 364 2.01 -6.20 -15.22
CA PHE A 364 3.41 -5.74 -15.24
C PHE A 364 4.46 -6.80 -14.81
N LEU A 365 5.21 -6.55 -13.73
CA LEU A 365 6.19 -7.47 -13.13
C LEU A 365 5.60 -8.30 -11.98
N ASN A 366 4.32 -8.11 -11.66
CA ASN A 366 3.65 -8.75 -10.54
C ASN A 366 3.13 -10.17 -10.88
N LYS A 367 3.82 -10.90 -11.76
CA LYS A 367 3.47 -12.29 -12.07
C LYS A 367 4.00 -13.20 -10.98
N ASP A 368 3.13 -14.03 -10.44
CA ASP A 368 3.47 -14.95 -9.37
C ASP A 368 2.91 -16.35 -9.69
N PRO A 369 3.73 -17.42 -9.55
CA PRO A 369 3.26 -18.79 -9.71
C PRO A 369 2.00 -19.11 -8.89
N LEU A 370 1.81 -18.52 -7.71
CA LEU A 370 0.63 -18.73 -6.85
C LEU A 370 -0.68 -18.26 -7.50
N LYS A 371 -0.62 -17.38 -8.51
CA LYS A 371 -1.78 -16.98 -9.33
C LYS A 371 -2.17 -18.06 -10.35
N GLY A 372 -1.28 -19.01 -10.63
CA GLY A 372 -1.45 -20.03 -11.66
C GLY A 372 -1.50 -19.42 -13.06
N GLY A 373 -2.37 -19.97 -13.92
CA GLY A 373 -2.62 -19.48 -15.27
C GLY A 373 -3.73 -18.42 -15.36
N LEU A 374 -4.05 -17.75 -14.26
CA LEU A 374 -5.16 -16.80 -14.17
C LEU A 374 -5.03 -15.67 -15.20
N ALA A 375 -6.07 -15.48 -16.00
CA ALA A 375 -6.16 -14.32 -16.88
C ALA A 375 -6.32 -13.01 -16.09
N ALA A 376 -5.58 -12.00 -16.52
CA ALA A 376 -5.75 -10.63 -16.05
C ALA A 376 -7.16 -10.10 -16.35
N PRO A 377 -7.65 -9.11 -15.59
CA PRO A 377 -8.87 -8.38 -15.89
C PRO A 377 -8.95 -7.92 -17.35
N GLY A 378 -10.13 -7.95 -17.95
CA GLY A 378 -10.29 -7.65 -19.37
C GLY A 378 -10.13 -6.17 -19.73
N GLN A 379 -10.34 -5.27 -18.78
CA GLN A 379 -10.18 -3.82 -18.96
C GLN A 379 -9.70 -3.17 -17.67
N SER A 380 -8.85 -2.15 -17.80
CA SER A 380 -8.33 -1.40 -16.66
C SER A 380 -9.40 -0.48 -16.09
N GLN A 381 -9.46 -0.39 -14.77
CA GLN A 381 -10.45 0.44 -14.09
C GLN A 381 -9.99 0.86 -12.70
N SER A 382 -10.42 2.05 -12.30
CA SER A 382 -10.23 2.60 -10.96
C SER A 382 -11.46 3.34 -10.48
N ASN A 383 -11.50 3.61 -9.17
CA ASN A 383 -12.55 4.38 -8.57
C ASN A 383 -12.00 5.36 -7.52
N LEU A 384 -12.92 6.14 -6.96
CA LEU A 384 -12.68 6.99 -5.80
C LEU A 384 -13.12 6.27 -4.53
N TRP A 385 -12.40 6.51 -3.44
CA TRP A 385 -12.74 6.01 -2.11
C TRP A 385 -12.99 7.18 -1.15
N PHE A 386 -14.23 7.29 -0.68
CA PHE A 386 -14.73 8.34 0.20
C PHE A 386 -14.71 7.85 1.65
N VAL A 387 -13.75 8.36 2.42
CA VAL A 387 -13.50 7.93 3.80
C VAL A 387 -13.90 9.03 4.77
N GLU A 388 -14.62 8.68 5.82
CA GLU A 388 -14.83 9.58 6.95
C GLU A 388 -13.49 9.85 7.65
N PRO A 389 -13.12 11.12 7.97
CA PRO A 389 -11.80 11.43 8.54
C PRO A 389 -11.43 10.61 9.78
N GLY A 390 -12.41 10.26 10.62
CA GLY A 390 -12.19 9.42 11.81
C GLY A 390 -11.83 7.95 11.51
N LYS A 391 -12.18 7.43 10.32
CA LYS A 391 -11.81 6.06 9.91
C LYS A 391 -10.32 5.91 9.55
N LEU A 392 -9.61 7.01 9.30
CA LEU A 392 -8.17 6.99 9.02
C LEU A 392 -7.32 6.48 10.21
N ASP A 393 -7.90 6.35 11.41
CA ASP A 393 -7.27 5.74 12.59
C ASP A 393 -7.71 4.28 12.85
N THR A 394 -8.59 3.72 12.02
CA THR A 394 -9.29 2.45 12.35
C THR A 394 -9.04 1.31 11.36
N PHE A 395 -8.17 1.50 10.37
CA PHE A 395 -7.79 0.42 9.44
C PHE A 395 -6.77 -0.52 10.09
N GLY A 396 -5.71 -0.90 9.38
CA GLY A 396 -4.71 -1.80 9.92
C GLY A 396 -3.90 -1.15 11.05
N PRO A 397 -3.45 -1.92 12.06
CA PRO A 397 -2.61 -1.37 13.11
C PRO A 397 -1.31 -0.79 12.52
N PRO A 398 -0.76 0.29 13.11
CA PRO A 398 0.58 0.76 12.79
C PRO A 398 1.62 -0.33 12.96
N LEU A 399 2.42 -0.51 11.93
CA LEU A 399 3.56 -1.41 11.90
C LEU A 399 4.66 -0.76 11.08
N GLY A 400 5.89 -0.83 11.55
CA GLY A 400 7.01 -0.16 10.91
C GLY A 400 8.31 -0.93 11.07
N ARG A 401 9.04 -1.12 9.98
CA ARG A 401 10.35 -1.78 9.95
C ARG A 401 11.34 -1.01 9.11
N GLY A 402 12.59 -1.02 9.49
CA GLY A 402 13.64 -0.43 8.66
C GLY A 402 14.92 -0.19 9.41
N ALA A 403 15.91 0.33 8.73
CA ALA A 403 17.24 0.51 9.29
C ALA A 403 17.79 1.91 9.06
N VAL A 404 18.74 2.29 9.91
CA VAL A 404 19.65 3.42 9.64
C VAL A 404 20.91 2.95 8.90
N TRP A 405 21.36 1.74 9.21
CA TRP A 405 22.45 1.03 8.52
C TRP A 405 22.01 -0.39 8.20
N LEU A 406 22.32 -0.86 7.00
CA LEU A 406 22.03 -2.22 6.56
C LEU A 406 23.21 -2.74 5.74
N ASN A 407 24.08 -3.50 6.39
CA ASN A 407 25.33 -4.04 5.85
C ASN A 407 26.29 -2.95 5.36
N ASP A 408 26.35 -1.85 6.11
CA ASP A 408 27.12 -0.66 5.74
C ASP A 408 28.48 -0.61 6.42
N ASP A 409 29.46 -0.02 5.74
CA ASP A 409 30.65 0.47 6.41
C ASP A 409 30.34 1.82 7.07
N VAL A 410 30.56 1.92 8.38
CA VAL A 410 30.14 3.06 9.21
C VAL A 410 31.36 3.74 9.81
N PRO A 411 31.63 5.02 9.49
CA PRO A 411 32.74 5.75 10.10
C PRO A 411 32.56 5.98 11.59
N SER A 412 33.66 5.88 12.34
CA SER A 412 33.71 6.22 13.76
C SER A 412 33.22 7.64 14.05
N TYR A 413 32.48 7.77 15.14
CA TYR A 413 31.88 9.01 15.68
C TYR A 413 30.92 9.73 14.75
N MET A 414 30.55 9.13 13.61
CA MET A 414 29.54 9.68 12.71
C MET A 414 28.16 9.22 13.16
N ALA A 415 27.30 10.17 13.50
CA ALA A 415 25.91 9.88 13.82
C ALA A 415 25.15 9.45 12.56
N SER A 416 24.27 8.46 12.70
CA SER A 416 23.29 8.10 11.68
C SER A 416 22.33 9.25 11.39
N ASP A 417 21.62 9.18 10.27
CA ASP A 417 20.39 9.94 10.10
C ASP A 417 19.45 9.65 11.30
N PRO A 418 18.75 10.66 11.86
CA PRO A 418 17.69 10.45 12.84
C PRO A 418 16.61 9.50 12.31
N PHE A 419 16.24 8.49 13.09
CA PHE A 419 15.14 7.57 12.80
C PHE A 419 13.94 7.91 13.70
N LEU A 420 12.73 7.94 13.14
CA LEU A 420 11.52 8.25 13.90
C LEU A 420 11.40 7.26 15.07
N PHE A 421 11.25 7.74 16.30
CA PHE A 421 11.20 6.88 17.50
C PHE A 421 9.85 6.96 18.22
N SER A 422 9.08 8.01 17.97
CA SER A 422 7.77 8.22 18.59
C SER A 422 6.63 7.53 17.83
N GLY A 423 5.51 7.33 18.52
CA GLY A 423 4.23 7.00 17.89
C GLY A 423 3.97 5.50 17.71
N PHE A 424 4.73 4.63 18.37
CA PHE A 424 4.51 3.19 18.39
C PHE A 424 4.46 2.66 19.82
N ASP A 425 3.56 1.73 20.12
CA ASP A 425 3.45 1.12 21.46
C ASP A 425 4.67 0.23 21.78
N ARG A 426 5.15 -0.54 20.80
CA ARG A 426 6.26 -1.50 20.93
C ARG A 426 7.40 -1.12 20.00
N ARG A 427 8.61 -1.07 20.55
CA ARG A 427 9.81 -0.69 19.80
C ARG A 427 10.98 -1.57 20.17
N SER A 428 11.67 -2.12 19.17
CA SER A 428 12.93 -2.83 19.37
C SER A 428 13.92 -2.53 18.25
N MET A 429 15.19 -2.84 18.53
CA MET A 429 16.29 -2.74 17.58
C MET A 429 17.18 -3.98 17.67
N TYR A 430 17.57 -4.48 16.51
CA TYR A 430 18.61 -5.47 16.31
C TYR A 430 19.86 -4.80 15.72
N PHE A 431 21.03 -5.17 16.23
CA PHE A 431 22.32 -4.66 15.80
C PHE A 431 23.32 -5.80 15.60
N THR A 432 24.08 -5.75 14.51
CA THR A 432 25.16 -6.69 14.22
C THR A 432 26.27 -6.00 13.43
N HIS A 433 27.48 -6.57 13.45
CA HIS A 433 28.62 -6.10 12.68
C HIS A 433 29.60 -7.25 12.35
N GLN A 434 30.41 -7.05 11.30
CA GLN A 434 31.51 -7.96 10.93
C GLN A 434 32.89 -7.38 11.22
N SER A 435 32.98 -6.29 12.01
CA SER A 435 34.28 -5.77 12.48
C SER A 435 35.07 -6.79 13.28
N SER A 436 36.40 -6.72 13.18
CA SER A 436 37.34 -7.57 13.93
C SER A 436 37.58 -7.13 15.37
N GLU A 437 37.10 -5.95 15.75
CA GLU A 437 37.24 -5.36 17.08
C GLU A 437 35.86 -5.15 17.71
N SER A 438 35.80 -5.12 19.04
CA SER A 438 34.57 -4.77 19.75
C SER A 438 34.19 -3.32 19.44
N LEU A 439 32.93 -3.09 19.08
CA LEU A 439 32.41 -1.75 18.82
C LEU A 439 31.62 -1.26 20.04
N THR A 440 31.82 0.00 20.41
CA THR A 440 30.94 0.69 21.36
C THR A 440 29.85 1.43 20.58
N LEU A 441 28.64 0.89 20.62
CA LEU A 441 27.44 1.53 20.08
C LEU A 441 26.89 2.55 21.09
N THR A 442 26.79 3.80 20.68
CA THR A 442 26.08 4.86 21.44
C THR A 442 24.73 5.12 20.80
N ILE A 443 23.68 5.09 21.62
CA ILE A 443 22.29 5.31 21.23
C ILE A 443 21.82 6.61 21.87
N GLU A 444 21.40 7.57 21.05
CA GLU A 444 20.94 8.89 21.51
C GLU A 444 19.50 9.15 21.06
N VAL A 445 18.78 9.93 21.85
CA VAL A 445 17.42 10.38 21.52
C VAL A 445 17.30 11.90 21.58
N ASP A 446 16.46 12.45 20.69
CA ASP A 446 15.95 13.82 20.79
C ASP A 446 14.50 13.75 21.29
N THR A 447 14.30 14.10 22.56
CA THR A 447 12.99 13.99 23.20
C THR A 447 11.99 15.04 22.72
N SER A 448 12.46 16.22 22.37
CA SER A 448 11.61 17.37 22.08
C SER A 448 11.44 17.66 20.58
N GLY A 449 12.30 17.07 19.73
CA GLY A 449 12.36 17.37 18.30
C GLY A 449 13.04 18.71 18.00
N GLN A 450 13.81 19.25 18.94
CA GLN A 450 14.51 20.55 18.80
C GLN A 450 16.01 20.39 18.52
N GLY A 451 16.49 19.17 18.28
CA GLY A 451 17.90 18.87 18.04
C GLY A 451 18.73 18.74 19.33
N GLU A 452 18.07 18.58 20.48
CA GLU A 452 18.73 18.37 21.78
C GLU A 452 18.91 16.87 22.04
N TRP A 453 20.09 16.35 21.71
CA TRP A 453 20.41 14.93 21.80
C TRP A 453 20.94 14.53 23.17
N HIS A 454 20.41 13.45 23.71
CA HIS A 454 20.84 12.84 24.97
C HIS A 454 21.15 11.36 24.79
N GLU A 455 22.23 10.89 25.41
CA GLU A 455 22.55 9.46 25.45
C GLU A 455 21.45 8.71 26.20
N LEU A 456 20.80 7.79 25.50
CA LEU A 456 19.83 6.87 26.07
C LEU A 456 20.52 5.62 26.60
N ARG A 457 21.49 5.09 25.84
CA ARG A 457 22.13 3.81 26.11
C ARG A 457 23.49 3.74 25.41
N ARG A 458 24.40 2.97 26.00
CA ARG A 458 25.69 2.62 25.40
C ARG A 458 25.95 1.13 25.59
N GLU A 459 26.38 0.46 24.53
CA GLU A 459 26.59 -0.98 24.51
C GLU A 459 27.91 -1.32 23.85
N ILE A 460 28.62 -2.31 24.39
CA ILE A 460 29.85 -2.85 23.81
C ILE A 460 29.48 -4.17 23.15
N VAL A 461 29.66 -4.25 21.84
CA VAL A 461 29.33 -5.45 21.03
C VAL A 461 30.63 -6.08 20.55
N PRO A 462 30.98 -7.29 21.03
CA PRO A 462 32.17 -8.00 20.57
C PRO A 462 32.06 -8.52 19.13
N PRO A 463 33.21 -8.80 18.46
CA PRO A 463 33.21 -9.44 17.15
C PRO A 463 32.44 -10.77 17.15
N GLY A 464 31.51 -10.93 16.20
CA GLY A 464 30.70 -12.13 16.05
C GLY A 464 29.57 -12.29 17.07
N GLU A 465 29.31 -11.25 17.88
CA GLU A 465 28.13 -11.16 18.74
C GLU A 465 27.11 -10.18 18.15
N ASP A 466 25.83 -10.46 18.40
CA ASP A 466 24.72 -9.60 18.02
C ASP A 466 24.11 -8.94 19.25
N PHE A 467 23.44 -7.81 19.06
CA PHE A 467 22.76 -7.08 20.12
C PHE A 467 21.30 -6.86 19.76
N TRP A 468 20.39 -7.27 20.65
CA TRP A 468 18.96 -6.96 20.54
C TRP A 468 18.47 -6.23 21.79
N VAL A 469 17.64 -5.22 21.59
CA VAL A 469 17.05 -4.41 22.66
C VAL A 469 15.59 -4.10 22.37
N GLU A 470 14.75 -4.29 23.38
CA GLU A 470 13.43 -3.66 23.47
C GLU A 470 13.53 -2.33 24.21
N PHE A 471 12.84 -1.32 23.70
CA PHE A 471 12.71 -0.01 24.35
C PHE A 471 11.36 0.09 25.05
N ASP A 472 11.38 0.28 26.36
CA ASP A 472 10.15 0.38 27.15
C ASP A 472 9.42 1.72 26.90
N SER A 473 8.21 1.84 27.45
CA SER A 473 7.36 3.03 27.30
C SER A 473 7.90 4.28 28.02
N GLN A 474 8.85 4.14 28.95
CA GLN A 474 9.49 5.26 29.65
C GLN A 474 10.63 5.86 28.83
N GLN A 475 11.24 5.08 27.93
CA GLN A 475 12.30 5.54 27.03
C GLN A 475 11.72 6.33 25.85
N GLN A 476 11.43 7.61 26.06
CA GLN A 476 10.74 8.46 25.08
C GLN A 476 11.70 9.24 24.18
N GLY A 477 11.31 9.43 22.92
CA GLY A 477 11.96 10.36 22.00
C GLY A 477 11.16 10.58 20.74
N GLN A 478 11.27 11.77 20.13
CA GLN A 478 10.78 11.99 18.76
C GLN A 478 11.67 11.24 17.77
N TRP A 479 12.98 11.33 17.97
CA TRP A 479 13.98 10.72 17.12
C TRP A 479 14.99 9.91 17.93
N ILE A 480 15.54 8.88 17.31
CA ILE A 480 16.68 8.08 17.79
C ILE A 480 17.79 8.13 16.75
N ARG A 481 19.06 8.16 17.17
CA ARG A 481 20.22 8.04 16.28
C ARG A 481 21.33 7.23 16.92
N LEU A 482 22.22 6.72 16.09
CA LEU A 482 23.28 5.80 16.50
C LEU A 482 24.66 6.35 16.09
N SER A 483 25.70 6.04 16.85
CA SER A 483 27.09 6.27 16.46
C SER A 483 28.01 5.19 17.04
N LEU A 484 29.14 4.92 16.38
CA LEU A 484 30.16 3.97 16.83
C LEU A 484 31.41 4.70 17.30
N ASP A 485 32.20 4.11 18.20
CA ASP A 485 33.50 4.65 18.63
C ASP A 485 34.66 4.31 17.66
N LEU A 486 34.50 3.23 16.90
CA LEU A 486 35.43 2.75 15.88
C LEU A 486 34.71 2.59 14.53
N ASP A 487 35.49 2.49 13.46
CA ASP A 487 34.95 2.22 12.14
C ASP A 487 34.29 0.83 12.15
N GLY A 488 33.02 0.78 11.78
CA GLY A 488 32.23 -0.44 11.67
C GLY A 488 32.28 -1.02 10.26
N HIS A 489 32.39 -2.33 10.15
CA HIS A 489 32.33 -3.06 8.88
C HIS A 489 31.05 -3.90 8.82
N GLN A 490 30.31 -3.79 7.71
CA GLN A 490 29.04 -4.52 7.47
C GLN A 490 28.09 -4.42 8.69
N VAL A 491 27.86 -3.19 9.13
CA VAL A 491 27.02 -2.89 10.28
C VAL A 491 25.56 -2.83 9.86
N SER A 492 24.71 -3.49 10.62
CA SER A 492 23.25 -3.43 10.48
C SER A 492 22.64 -2.97 11.81
N ALA A 493 21.72 -2.01 11.74
CA ALA A 493 20.94 -1.52 12.87
C ALA A 493 19.47 -1.39 12.43
N PHE A 494 18.70 -2.44 12.71
CA PHE A 494 17.36 -2.67 12.17
C PHE A 494 16.30 -2.56 13.26
N PHE A 495 15.32 -1.68 13.04
CA PHE A 495 14.24 -1.37 13.96
C PHE A 495 12.97 -2.14 13.60
N HIS A 496 12.29 -2.66 14.62
CA HIS A 496 10.96 -3.27 14.52
C HIS A 496 10.01 -2.55 15.46
N TYR A 497 9.04 -1.85 14.89
CA TYR A 497 8.02 -1.10 15.60
C TYR A 497 6.62 -1.60 15.25
N ARG A 498 5.72 -1.54 16.23
CA ARG A 498 4.30 -1.80 16.03
C ARG A 498 3.48 -1.22 17.17
N ASP A 499 2.20 -1.02 16.91
CA ASP A 499 1.22 -0.85 17.98
C ASP A 499 0.74 -2.21 18.51
N ASP A 500 0.15 -2.19 19.71
CA ASP A 500 -0.62 -3.33 20.20
C ASP A 500 -1.82 -3.57 19.26
N ASP A 501 -1.99 -4.79 18.74
CA ASP A 501 -3.13 -5.09 17.85
C ASP A 501 -4.40 -5.31 18.67
N ARG A 502 -5.18 -4.23 18.82
CA ARG A 502 -6.43 -4.22 19.62
C ARG A 502 -7.64 -4.73 18.84
N ARG A 503 -7.47 -5.21 17.61
CA ARG A 503 -8.58 -5.77 16.84
C ARG A 503 -9.09 -7.05 17.53
N PRO A 504 -10.42 -7.28 17.52
CA PRO A 504 -10.97 -8.50 18.07
C PRO A 504 -10.52 -9.72 17.26
N GLU A 505 -10.70 -10.90 17.82
CA GLU A 505 -10.49 -12.15 17.06
C GLU A 505 -11.64 -12.42 16.08
N GLN A 506 -12.83 -11.93 16.40
CA GLN A 506 -14.03 -12.12 15.59
C GLN A 506 -14.09 -11.10 14.46
N ALA A 507 -14.45 -11.56 13.27
CA ALA A 507 -14.76 -10.69 12.14
C ALA A 507 -15.98 -9.82 12.42
N ALA A 508 -15.96 -8.58 11.90
CA ALA A 508 -17.06 -7.64 11.95
C ALA A 508 -18.33 -8.16 11.23
N GLU A 509 -19.49 -7.60 11.59
CA GLU A 509 -20.80 -8.01 11.08
C GLU A 509 -20.92 -7.95 9.54
N ILE A 510 -20.15 -7.07 8.89
CA ILE A 510 -20.12 -6.95 7.42
C ILE A 510 -19.71 -8.26 6.72
N PHE A 511 -19.10 -9.21 7.43
CA PHE A 511 -18.66 -10.51 6.90
C PHE A 511 -19.56 -11.69 7.31
N GLU A 512 -20.69 -11.47 8.00
CA GLU A 512 -21.57 -12.57 8.44
C GLU A 512 -22.20 -13.35 7.28
N GLY A 513 -22.43 -12.69 6.14
CA GLY A 513 -23.00 -13.34 4.96
C GLY A 513 -22.05 -14.26 4.20
N ILE A 514 -20.73 -14.16 4.42
CA ILE A 514 -19.77 -15.11 3.84
C ILE A 514 -19.83 -16.40 4.64
N ALA A 515 -19.93 -17.54 3.95
CA ALA A 515 -20.07 -18.83 4.58
C ALA A 515 -18.89 -19.13 5.52
N LYS A 516 -19.18 -19.82 6.63
CA LYS A 516 -18.16 -20.40 7.51
C LYS A 516 -17.70 -21.73 6.92
N PRO A 517 -16.48 -22.22 7.24
CA PRO A 517 -15.99 -23.50 6.75
C PRO A 517 -16.93 -24.69 7.00
N SER A 518 -17.70 -24.68 8.09
CA SER A 518 -18.69 -25.72 8.43
C SER A 518 -20.11 -25.47 7.87
N GLY A 519 -20.31 -24.42 7.09
CA GLY A 519 -21.60 -24.06 6.49
C GLY A 519 -22.06 -25.09 5.45
N GLN A 520 -23.38 -25.16 5.24
CA GLN A 520 -24.00 -25.96 4.19
C GLN A 520 -24.69 -24.99 3.21
N ALA A 521 -24.66 -25.30 1.91
CA ALA A 521 -25.26 -24.52 0.83
C ALA A 521 -24.64 -23.13 0.62
N THR A 522 -23.56 -23.08 -0.16
CA THR A 522 -22.87 -21.84 -0.53
C THR A 522 -23.09 -21.48 -2.00
N SER A 523 -23.23 -20.19 -2.29
CA SER A 523 -23.10 -19.62 -3.64
C SER A 523 -21.61 -19.36 -3.90
N SER A 524 -20.98 -20.30 -4.59
CA SER A 524 -19.55 -20.31 -4.94
C SER A 524 -19.37 -20.13 -6.45
N GLY A 525 -18.13 -20.01 -6.92
CA GLY A 525 -17.84 -19.91 -8.35
C GLY A 525 -16.74 -18.93 -8.73
N LEU A 526 -16.47 -18.82 -10.04
CA LEU A 526 -15.36 -18.05 -10.59
C LEU A 526 -15.75 -16.61 -10.88
N LEU A 527 -14.84 -15.66 -10.61
CA LEU A 527 -15.05 -14.22 -10.83
C LEU A 527 -14.11 -13.67 -11.91
N TYR A 528 -14.64 -12.87 -12.82
CA TYR A 528 -13.86 -12.21 -13.88
C TYR A 528 -14.39 -10.83 -14.25
N ALA A 529 -13.56 -9.79 -14.09
CA ALA A 529 -13.88 -8.45 -14.55
C ALA A 529 -13.70 -8.37 -16.07
N GLN A 530 -14.79 -8.13 -16.80
CA GLN A 530 -14.82 -8.27 -18.25
C GLN A 530 -14.14 -7.11 -18.99
N GLY A 531 -13.70 -7.41 -20.21
CA GLY A 531 -13.10 -6.44 -21.14
C GLY A 531 -14.08 -5.88 -22.17
N ASP A 532 -13.54 -5.33 -23.24
CA ASP A 532 -14.27 -4.88 -24.44
C ASP A 532 -15.45 -3.93 -24.14
N ASP A 533 -15.24 -3.02 -23.19
CA ASP A 533 -16.22 -2.02 -22.74
C ASP A 533 -17.52 -2.59 -22.12
N MET A 534 -17.54 -3.88 -21.78
CA MET A 534 -18.67 -4.51 -21.08
C MET A 534 -18.87 -3.91 -19.67
N ARG A 535 -17.76 -3.59 -18.99
CA ARG A 535 -17.71 -2.96 -17.65
C ARG A 535 -18.57 -3.66 -16.59
N SER A 536 -18.78 -4.96 -16.74
CA SER A 536 -19.46 -5.89 -15.82
C SER A 536 -18.46 -6.85 -15.18
N LEU A 537 -18.84 -7.43 -14.04
CA LEU A 537 -18.14 -8.57 -13.45
C LEU A 537 -18.95 -9.83 -13.74
N ARG A 538 -18.31 -10.80 -14.39
CA ARG A 538 -18.89 -12.12 -14.64
C ARG A 538 -18.67 -13.04 -13.45
N PHE A 539 -19.71 -13.80 -13.12
CA PHE A 539 -19.74 -14.79 -12.07
C PHE A 539 -20.26 -16.12 -12.63
N LEU A 540 -19.38 -17.10 -12.76
CA LEU A 540 -19.76 -18.46 -13.11
C LEU A 540 -20.14 -19.19 -11.82
N ALA A 541 -21.43 -19.16 -11.48
CA ALA A 541 -21.93 -19.55 -10.17
C ALA A 541 -22.22 -21.05 -10.09
N GLU A 542 -21.97 -21.60 -8.91
CA GLU A 542 -22.26 -22.98 -8.53
C GLU A 542 -22.70 -23.04 -7.06
N ASP A 543 -23.36 -24.14 -6.71
CA ASP A 543 -23.66 -24.52 -5.33
C ASP A 543 -23.25 -25.98 -5.07
N ASP A 544 -23.53 -26.47 -3.86
CA ASP A 544 -23.25 -27.85 -3.46
C ASP A 544 -23.95 -28.91 -4.35
N ALA A 545 -24.98 -28.53 -5.12
CA ALA A 545 -25.70 -29.40 -6.06
C ALA A 545 -25.17 -29.30 -7.50
N GLY A 546 -24.38 -28.28 -7.84
CA GLY A 546 -23.67 -28.13 -9.10
C GLY A 546 -23.76 -26.73 -9.71
N PRO A 547 -23.49 -26.58 -11.03
CA PRO A 547 -23.52 -25.29 -11.70
C PRO A 547 -24.91 -24.64 -11.68
N LEU A 548 -24.96 -23.36 -11.31
CA LEU A 548 -26.16 -22.51 -11.34
C LEU A 548 -26.26 -21.68 -12.62
N GLY A 549 -25.14 -21.51 -13.33
CA GLY A 549 -25.04 -20.79 -14.60
C GLY A 549 -24.19 -19.53 -14.53
N CYS A 550 -24.21 -18.75 -15.61
CA CYS A 550 -23.44 -17.52 -15.74
C CYS A 550 -24.27 -16.31 -15.29
N TYR A 551 -23.65 -15.42 -14.52
CA TYR A 551 -24.27 -14.18 -14.04
C TYR A 551 -23.36 -12.99 -14.33
N GLU A 552 -23.95 -11.81 -14.47
CA GLU A 552 -23.23 -10.55 -14.62
C GLU A 552 -23.69 -9.55 -13.55
N LEU A 553 -22.70 -8.99 -12.84
CA LEU A 553 -22.87 -7.88 -11.91
C LEU A 553 -22.57 -6.57 -12.64
N ASP A 554 -23.57 -5.68 -12.68
CA ASP A 554 -23.45 -4.38 -13.35
C ASP A 554 -22.96 -3.26 -12.41
N GLY A 555 -22.77 -2.05 -12.97
CA GLY A 555 -22.33 -0.88 -12.22
C GLY A 555 -23.36 -0.29 -11.24
N GLN A 556 -24.59 -0.79 -11.22
CA GLN A 556 -25.59 -0.50 -10.18
C GLN A 556 -25.61 -1.58 -9.09
N LEU A 557 -24.68 -2.54 -9.18
CA LEU A 557 -24.63 -3.75 -8.36
C LEU A 557 -25.91 -4.56 -8.42
N VAL A 558 -26.46 -4.74 -9.63
CA VAL A 558 -27.50 -5.72 -9.90
C VAL A 558 -26.88 -6.95 -10.53
N LEU A 559 -27.13 -8.11 -9.93
CA LEU A 559 -26.62 -9.41 -10.39
C LEU A 559 -27.71 -10.15 -11.17
N ARG A 560 -27.48 -10.40 -12.46
CA ARG A 560 -28.48 -11.04 -13.35
C ARG A 560 -27.91 -12.28 -14.01
N GLN A 561 -28.76 -13.29 -14.19
CA GLN A 561 -28.41 -14.46 -14.99
C GLN A 561 -28.29 -14.06 -16.47
N VAL A 562 -27.28 -14.58 -17.15
CA VAL A 562 -27.05 -14.36 -18.58
C VAL A 562 -26.84 -15.68 -19.32
N GLU A 563 -27.25 -15.73 -20.59
CA GLU A 563 -27.00 -16.86 -21.48
C GLU A 563 -25.75 -16.55 -22.33
N ASP A 564 -24.58 -16.96 -21.83
CA ASP A 564 -23.29 -16.83 -22.54
C ASP A 564 -22.42 -18.08 -22.34
N GLU A 565 -22.70 -19.12 -23.13
CA GLU A 565 -21.98 -20.40 -23.08
C GLU A 565 -20.51 -20.25 -23.50
N GLU A 566 -20.22 -19.42 -24.50
CA GLU A 566 -18.85 -19.19 -24.97
C GLU A 566 -18.01 -18.50 -23.89
N GLY A 567 -18.59 -17.49 -23.26
CA GLY A 567 -18.01 -16.77 -22.14
C GLY A 567 -17.77 -17.62 -20.90
N ALA A 568 -18.72 -18.50 -20.56
CA ALA A 568 -18.58 -19.45 -19.47
C ALA A 568 -17.43 -20.44 -19.75
N ALA A 569 -17.40 -21.04 -20.95
CA ALA A 569 -16.33 -21.96 -21.36
C ALA A 569 -14.95 -21.26 -21.36
N TRP A 570 -14.89 -19.99 -21.78
CA TRP A 570 -13.67 -19.20 -21.71
C TRP A 570 -13.20 -19.00 -20.26
N MET A 571 -14.12 -18.71 -19.33
CA MET A 571 -13.78 -18.55 -17.91
C MET A 571 -13.28 -19.84 -17.29
N GLU A 572 -13.92 -20.97 -17.55
CA GLU A 572 -13.46 -22.28 -17.07
C GLU A 572 -12.01 -22.55 -17.49
N GLN A 573 -11.66 -22.18 -18.73
CA GLN A 573 -10.32 -22.39 -19.26
C GLN A 573 -9.27 -21.39 -18.72
N ASN A 574 -9.63 -20.11 -18.58
CA ASN A 574 -8.64 -19.03 -18.37
C ASN A 574 -8.67 -18.44 -16.95
N VAL A 575 -9.72 -18.70 -16.18
CA VAL A 575 -9.94 -18.16 -14.83
C VAL A 575 -10.03 -19.27 -13.78
N GLY A 576 -10.10 -20.54 -14.22
CA GLY A 576 -10.16 -21.72 -13.37
C GLY A 576 -9.08 -21.75 -12.29
N ILE A 577 -9.43 -22.29 -11.13
CA ILE A 577 -8.53 -22.44 -9.99
C ILE A 577 -7.60 -23.63 -10.28
N THR A 578 -6.29 -23.38 -10.30
CA THR A 578 -5.27 -24.42 -10.51
C THR A 578 -4.76 -24.97 -9.19
N SER A 579 -4.20 -26.19 -9.21
CA SER A 579 -3.71 -26.90 -8.02
C SER A 579 -2.80 -26.03 -7.14
N PRO A 580 -2.90 -26.17 -5.79
CA PRO A 580 -2.13 -25.36 -4.87
C PRO A 580 -0.64 -25.62 -5.07
N GLN A 581 0.14 -24.55 -5.17
CA GLN A 581 1.59 -24.61 -5.02
C GLN A 581 2.01 -24.58 -3.55
N ILE A 582 1.07 -24.86 -2.65
CA ILE A 582 1.24 -24.85 -1.21
C ILE A 582 0.94 -26.26 -0.70
N GLU A 583 1.95 -26.87 -0.11
CA GLU A 583 1.85 -28.15 0.55
C GLU A 583 1.33 -27.93 1.98
N VAL A 584 0.59 -28.91 2.48
CA VAL A 584 0.12 -28.93 3.87
C VAL A 584 0.67 -30.19 4.52
N ASP A 585 1.42 -30.02 5.60
CA ASP A 585 1.84 -31.13 6.45
C ASP A 585 1.20 -31.04 7.85
N SER A 586 1.59 -31.94 8.74
CA SER A 586 1.06 -31.98 10.10
C SER A 586 1.41 -30.71 10.89
N ALA A 587 2.52 -30.06 10.58
CA ALA A 587 3.09 -28.96 11.34
C ALA A 587 2.72 -27.58 10.78
N SER A 588 2.68 -27.40 9.45
CA SER A 588 2.48 -26.09 8.83
C SER A 588 2.02 -26.17 7.36
N LEU A 589 1.73 -25.01 6.79
CA LEU A 589 1.67 -24.82 5.34
C LEU A 589 3.09 -24.58 4.82
N LEU A 590 3.41 -25.07 3.63
CA LEU A 590 4.73 -24.95 3.01
C LEU A 590 4.60 -24.44 1.58
N TYR A 591 5.24 -23.31 1.29
CA TYR A 591 5.45 -22.81 -0.05
C TYR A 591 6.91 -23.01 -0.47
N ILE A 592 7.12 -23.44 -1.71
CA ILE A 592 8.45 -23.50 -2.33
C ILE A 592 8.44 -22.49 -3.47
N ASP A 593 9.24 -21.43 -3.33
CA ASP A 593 9.32 -20.37 -4.33
C ASP A 593 10.10 -20.83 -5.59
N PRO A 594 10.08 -20.04 -6.69
CA PRO A 594 10.81 -20.37 -7.92
C PRO A 594 12.32 -20.55 -7.77
N ASP A 595 12.92 -19.94 -6.75
CA ASP A 595 14.35 -20.05 -6.46
C ASP A 595 14.66 -21.28 -5.58
N GLY A 596 13.62 -22.02 -5.16
CA GLY A 596 13.71 -23.22 -4.34
C GLY A 596 13.78 -22.94 -2.84
N ASN A 597 13.57 -21.69 -2.41
CA ASN A 597 13.48 -21.39 -0.98
C ASN A 597 12.16 -21.92 -0.43
N ARG A 598 12.21 -22.39 0.82
CA ARG A 598 11.12 -23.06 1.50
C ARG A 598 10.59 -22.14 2.59
N TRP A 599 9.31 -21.83 2.55
CA TRP A 599 8.67 -20.88 3.46
C TRP A 599 7.50 -21.53 4.16
N ARG A 600 7.54 -21.60 5.49
CA ARG A 600 6.47 -22.20 6.28
C ARG A 600 5.57 -21.16 6.92
N LEU A 601 4.25 -21.36 6.79
CA LEU A 601 3.22 -20.47 7.32
C LEU A 601 2.36 -21.18 8.39
N PRO A 602 1.76 -20.41 9.30
CA PRO A 602 0.87 -20.95 10.31
C PRO A 602 -0.40 -21.56 9.70
N LYS A 603 -0.95 -22.56 10.39
CA LYS A 603 -2.25 -23.15 10.06
C LYS A 603 -3.34 -22.43 10.83
N GLY A 604 -4.51 -22.34 10.22
CA GLY A 604 -5.74 -21.86 10.85
C GLY A 604 -6.66 -23.02 11.20
N ASN A 605 -7.90 -22.94 10.73
CA ASN A 605 -8.87 -24.03 10.88
C ASN A 605 -8.53 -25.18 9.91
N ALA A 606 -8.55 -26.44 10.38
CA ALA A 606 -8.25 -27.62 9.57
C ALA A 606 -9.09 -27.72 8.28
N MET A 607 -10.35 -27.27 8.29
CA MET A 607 -11.20 -27.26 7.09
C MET A 607 -10.70 -26.30 6.00
N GLN A 608 -9.95 -25.26 6.37
CA GLN A 608 -9.35 -24.32 5.41
C GLN A 608 -8.11 -24.92 4.77
N ASP A 609 -7.36 -25.74 5.50
CA ASP A 609 -6.21 -26.48 4.95
C ASP A 609 -6.68 -27.52 3.90
N GLU A 610 -7.81 -28.18 4.15
CA GLU A 610 -8.45 -29.10 3.19
C GLU A 610 -8.91 -28.37 1.92
N ALA A 611 -9.47 -27.16 2.04
CA ALA A 611 -9.91 -26.37 0.88
C ALA A 611 -8.75 -26.03 -0.08
N ILE A 612 -7.56 -25.75 0.46
CA ILE A 612 -6.35 -25.47 -0.35
C ILE A 612 -5.92 -26.75 -1.08
N THR A 613 -5.72 -27.84 -0.34
CA THR A 613 -5.26 -29.13 -0.90
C THR A 613 -6.24 -29.73 -1.92
N GLY A 614 -7.53 -29.42 -1.80
CA GLY A 614 -8.57 -29.84 -2.74
C GLY A 614 -8.72 -29.02 -4.01
N VAL A 615 -7.97 -27.92 -4.20
CA VAL A 615 -8.18 -26.96 -5.32
C VAL A 615 -9.57 -26.28 -5.27
N MET A 616 -10.09 -26.05 -4.07
CA MET A 616 -11.46 -25.57 -3.86
C MET A 616 -11.55 -24.05 -3.66
N ALA A 617 -10.41 -23.34 -3.65
CA ALA A 617 -10.37 -21.90 -3.42
C ALA A 617 -9.18 -21.23 -4.11
N ARG A 618 -9.36 -19.98 -4.56
CA ARG A 618 -8.27 -19.15 -5.08
C ARG A 618 -7.32 -18.77 -3.96
N VAL A 619 -6.03 -19.08 -4.12
CA VAL A 619 -5.01 -18.75 -3.12
C VAL A 619 -4.40 -17.37 -3.33
N CYS A 620 -4.21 -16.89 -4.56
CA CYS A 620 -3.56 -15.61 -4.81
C CYS A 620 -4.22 -14.87 -5.98
N ARG A 621 -4.39 -13.54 -5.82
CA ARG A 621 -4.84 -12.64 -6.90
C ARG A 621 -4.33 -11.23 -6.71
N GLU A 622 -4.14 -10.53 -7.82
CA GLU A 622 -3.99 -9.08 -7.80
C GLU A 622 -5.36 -8.42 -7.56
N VAL A 623 -5.49 -7.65 -6.47
CA VAL A 623 -6.75 -6.98 -6.08
C VAL A 623 -6.64 -5.45 -6.09
N CYS A 624 -5.43 -4.93 -6.09
CA CYS A 624 -5.07 -3.57 -6.45
C CYS A 624 -3.89 -3.67 -7.41
N THR A 625 -3.69 -2.69 -8.29
CA THR A 625 -2.60 -2.73 -9.29
C THR A 625 -1.26 -3.05 -8.63
N GLU A 626 -0.57 -4.07 -9.14
CA GLU A 626 0.70 -4.58 -8.60
C GLU A 626 0.68 -4.98 -7.11
N ARG A 627 -0.48 -5.35 -6.55
CA ARG A 627 -0.64 -5.83 -5.16
C ARG A 627 -1.32 -7.18 -5.09
N ASN A 628 -0.55 -8.20 -4.71
CA ASN A 628 -1.09 -9.53 -4.49
C ASN A 628 -1.66 -9.67 -3.10
N LEU A 629 -2.88 -10.20 -3.06
CA LEU A 629 -3.51 -10.70 -1.86
C LEU A 629 -3.39 -12.23 -1.89
N LEU A 630 -2.76 -12.80 -0.86
CA LEU A 630 -2.64 -14.24 -0.65
C LEU A 630 -3.65 -14.66 0.42
N ASN A 631 -4.41 -15.73 0.19
CA ASN A 631 -5.37 -16.30 1.13
C ASN A 631 -5.06 -17.78 1.37
N VAL A 632 -4.46 -18.09 2.52
CA VAL A 632 -4.03 -19.44 2.88
C VAL A 632 -4.16 -19.66 4.39
N GLY A 633 -4.47 -20.88 4.82
CA GLY A 633 -4.67 -21.20 6.25
C GLY A 633 -5.75 -20.34 6.91
N GLY A 634 -6.71 -19.82 6.16
CA GLY A 634 -7.73 -18.90 6.66
C GLY A 634 -7.25 -17.51 7.00
N THR A 635 -6.09 -17.11 6.50
CA THR A 635 -5.48 -15.80 6.71
C THR A 635 -5.21 -15.13 5.39
N PHE A 636 -5.60 -13.85 5.30
CA PHE A 636 -5.16 -12.98 4.23
C PHE A 636 -3.78 -12.41 4.54
N TYR A 637 -2.91 -12.41 3.55
CA TYR A 637 -1.58 -11.83 3.59
C TYR A 637 -1.41 -10.85 2.43
N GLU A 638 -0.71 -9.76 2.70
CA GLU A 638 -0.13 -8.93 1.67
C GLU A 638 1.16 -9.61 1.17
N LEU A 639 1.21 -9.88 -0.14
CA LEU A 639 2.35 -10.52 -0.81
C LEU A 639 3.02 -9.50 -1.75
N PRO A 640 4.23 -9.01 -1.39
CA PRO A 640 5.05 -8.22 -2.31
C PRO A 640 5.37 -8.99 -3.59
N ALA A 641 5.48 -8.29 -4.71
CA ALA A 641 5.98 -8.86 -5.95
C ALA A 641 7.45 -9.31 -5.81
N PRO A 642 7.94 -10.27 -6.63
CA PRO A 642 9.32 -10.76 -6.52
C PRO A 642 10.39 -9.65 -6.59
N ASN A 643 10.19 -8.66 -7.46
CA ASN A 643 11.04 -7.47 -7.62
C ASN A 643 10.98 -6.48 -6.43
N ALA A 644 10.09 -6.72 -5.46
CA ALA A 644 9.92 -5.95 -4.23
C ALA A 644 10.17 -6.82 -2.97
N GLY A 645 10.94 -7.91 -3.12
CA GLY A 645 11.33 -8.82 -2.04
C GLY A 645 10.47 -10.07 -1.89
N GLY A 646 9.38 -10.18 -2.65
CA GLY A 646 8.60 -11.40 -2.76
C GLY A 646 8.12 -11.98 -1.42
N PHE A 647 8.11 -13.31 -1.35
CA PHE A 647 7.61 -14.06 -0.21
C PHE A 647 8.40 -13.80 1.09
N ALA A 648 9.69 -13.47 1.00
CA ALA A 648 10.52 -13.17 2.17
C ALA A 648 10.02 -11.96 2.98
N LYS A 649 9.20 -11.10 2.35
CA LYS A 649 8.63 -9.88 2.93
C LYS A 649 7.11 -9.96 3.18
N LEU A 650 6.54 -11.17 3.18
CA LEU A 650 5.13 -11.43 3.44
C LEU A 650 4.66 -10.82 4.77
N ARG A 651 3.42 -10.31 4.79
CA ARG A 651 2.80 -9.73 5.99
C ARG A 651 1.34 -10.20 6.15
N PRO A 652 0.94 -10.75 7.31
CA PRO A 652 -0.46 -11.09 7.55
C PRO A 652 -1.31 -9.83 7.74
N ILE A 653 -2.54 -9.87 7.23
CA ILE A 653 -3.55 -8.81 7.34
C ILE A 653 -4.56 -9.18 8.43
N ALA A 654 -5.22 -10.34 8.26
CA ALA A 654 -6.27 -10.81 9.15
C ALA A 654 -6.59 -12.30 8.94
N THR A 655 -7.00 -12.97 10.02
CA THR A 655 -7.50 -14.36 10.00
C THR A 655 -9.02 -14.35 10.05
N HIS A 656 -9.71 -15.04 9.13
CA HIS A 656 -11.11 -14.76 8.81
C HIS A 656 -12.13 -15.88 9.11
N ASP A 657 -11.72 -17.15 9.27
CA ASP A 657 -12.65 -18.28 9.47
C ASP A 657 -13.85 -18.25 8.47
N ARG A 658 -13.59 -17.91 7.21
CA ARG A 658 -14.59 -17.88 6.11
C ARG A 658 -14.18 -18.82 4.98
N GLN A 659 -15.18 -19.34 4.27
CA GLN A 659 -15.05 -20.12 3.05
C GLN A 659 -15.13 -19.16 1.86
N ILE A 660 -13.97 -18.65 1.43
CA ILE A 660 -13.86 -17.74 0.29
C ILE A 660 -13.42 -18.57 -0.90
N HIS A 661 -14.30 -18.74 -1.88
CA HIS A 661 -14.03 -19.56 -3.07
C HIS A 661 -13.17 -18.82 -4.09
N ASP A 662 -13.62 -17.64 -4.52
CA ASP A 662 -12.89 -16.72 -5.40
C ASP A 662 -13.12 -15.28 -4.95
N TYR A 663 -12.16 -14.39 -5.22
CA TYR A 663 -12.25 -12.96 -4.96
C TYR A 663 -11.65 -12.16 -6.11
N ALA A 664 -12.18 -10.99 -6.44
CA ALA A 664 -11.71 -10.14 -7.55
C ALA A 664 -11.88 -8.65 -7.22
N SER A 665 -11.16 -7.78 -7.94
CA SER A 665 -11.43 -6.34 -7.93
C SER A 665 -12.42 -5.97 -9.04
N TYR A 666 -13.41 -5.13 -8.72
CA TYR A 666 -14.40 -4.62 -9.66
C TYR A 666 -14.92 -3.25 -9.23
N ARG A 667 -14.76 -2.22 -10.08
CA ARG A 667 -15.22 -0.84 -9.83
C ARG A 667 -14.72 -0.28 -8.51
N GLY A 668 -13.46 -0.57 -8.18
CA GLY A 668 -12.83 -0.25 -6.90
C GLY A 668 -13.27 -1.09 -5.71
N LEU A 669 -14.20 -2.04 -5.87
CA LEU A 669 -14.61 -2.95 -4.79
C LEU A 669 -13.80 -4.25 -4.82
N LEU A 670 -13.54 -4.81 -3.65
CA LEU A 670 -13.23 -6.23 -3.48
C LEU A 670 -14.56 -7.01 -3.51
N VAL A 671 -14.65 -8.00 -4.38
CA VAL A 671 -15.82 -8.88 -4.54
C VAL A 671 -15.43 -10.30 -4.17
N MET A 672 -16.24 -11.00 -3.39
CA MET A 672 -15.98 -12.39 -2.96
C MET A 672 -17.18 -13.31 -3.24
N SER A 673 -16.87 -14.56 -3.59
CA SER A 673 -17.81 -15.69 -3.66
C SER A 673 -17.61 -16.65 -2.49
N GLY A 674 -18.55 -17.57 -2.29
CA GLY A 674 -18.66 -18.40 -1.07
C GLY A 674 -19.67 -17.85 -0.08
N ILE A 675 -20.82 -17.39 -0.57
CA ILE A 675 -21.84 -16.69 0.23
C ILE A 675 -22.90 -17.68 0.71
N ASP A 676 -23.31 -17.58 1.97
CA ASP A 676 -24.42 -18.38 2.50
C ASP A 676 -25.70 -18.10 1.69
N HIS A 677 -26.42 -19.16 1.28
CA HIS A 677 -27.63 -19.01 0.46
C HIS A 677 -28.67 -18.08 1.07
N ASN A 678 -28.74 -17.96 2.40
CA ASN A 678 -29.72 -17.09 3.09
C ASN A 678 -29.12 -15.75 3.56
N ALA A 679 -27.88 -15.43 3.16
CA ALA A 679 -27.22 -14.19 3.57
C ALA A 679 -28.00 -12.93 3.12
N GLU A 680 -28.11 -11.97 4.02
CA GLU A 680 -28.63 -10.64 3.74
C GLU A 680 -27.68 -9.59 4.35
N GLY A 681 -27.73 -8.37 3.85
CA GLY A 681 -26.91 -7.26 4.36
C GLY A 681 -26.48 -6.31 3.25
N ASP A 682 -25.98 -5.13 3.64
CA ASP A 682 -25.60 -4.07 2.70
C ASP A 682 -24.47 -4.47 1.75
N HIS A 683 -23.61 -5.37 2.22
CA HIS A 683 -22.49 -5.95 1.48
C HIS A 683 -22.87 -7.17 0.63
N ILE A 684 -24.11 -7.65 0.72
CA ILE A 684 -24.57 -8.83 -0.05
C ILE A 684 -25.32 -8.36 -1.29
N VAL A 685 -24.87 -8.83 -2.45
CA VAL A 685 -25.57 -8.66 -3.73
C VAL A 685 -26.17 -9.99 -4.13
N ARG A 686 -27.49 -10.12 -3.99
CA ARG A 686 -28.25 -11.29 -4.40
C ARG A 686 -28.70 -11.18 -5.85
N SER A 687 -28.68 -12.29 -6.58
CA SER A 687 -29.18 -12.34 -7.96
C SER A 687 -30.68 -12.04 -8.01
N GLU A 688 -31.16 -11.48 -9.13
CA GLU A 688 -32.58 -11.18 -9.33
C GLU A 688 -33.48 -12.43 -9.23
N ASP A 689 -32.96 -13.61 -9.58
CA ASP A 689 -33.66 -14.89 -9.44
C ASP A 689 -33.50 -15.55 -8.06
N GLY A 690 -32.72 -14.93 -7.17
CA GLY A 690 -32.50 -15.35 -5.79
C GLY A 690 -31.56 -16.54 -5.59
N LYS A 691 -31.02 -17.13 -6.66
CA LYS A 691 -30.27 -18.40 -6.58
C LYS A 691 -28.85 -18.27 -6.05
N CYS A 692 -28.19 -17.14 -6.31
CA CYS A 692 -26.79 -16.93 -5.95
C CYS A 692 -26.57 -15.51 -5.39
N ALA A 693 -25.42 -15.30 -4.75
CA ALA A 693 -25.04 -14.03 -4.16
C ALA A 693 -23.52 -13.83 -4.13
N LEU A 694 -23.11 -12.55 -4.06
CA LEU A 694 -21.73 -12.10 -3.91
C LEU A 694 -21.61 -11.15 -2.71
N TRP A 695 -20.47 -11.16 -2.05
CA TRP A 695 -20.08 -10.12 -1.10
C TRP A 695 -19.29 -9.03 -1.81
N VAL A 696 -19.52 -7.77 -1.47
CA VAL A 696 -18.82 -6.60 -2.00
C VAL A 696 -18.35 -5.67 -0.87
N GLY A 697 -17.17 -5.07 -0.99
CA GLY A 697 -16.65 -4.11 -0.02
C GLY A 697 -15.35 -3.44 -0.48
N SER A 698 -14.67 -2.72 0.40
CA SER A 698 -13.30 -2.24 0.17
C SER A 698 -12.29 -3.34 0.50
N VAL A 699 -11.13 -3.35 -0.15
CA VAL A 699 -10.00 -4.21 0.28
C VAL A 699 -9.56 -3.87 1.70
N ASP A 700 -9.69 -2.62 2.12
CA ASP A 700 -9.37 -2.18 3.49
C ASP A 700 -10.42 -2.63 4.53
N ASP A 701 -11.56 -3.18 4.12
CA ASP A 701 -12.47 -3.84 5.07
C ASP A 701 -11.85 -5.11 5.66
N LEU A 702 -10.85 -5.72 4.98
CA LEU A 702 -10.16 -6.91 5.45
C LEU A 702 -9.51 -6.73 6.83
N TRP A 703 -9.14 -5.51 7.21
CA TRP A 703 -8.63 -5.23 8.56
C TRP A 703 -9.64 -5.57 9.65
N SER A 704 -10.95 -5.49 9.35
CA SER A 704 -12.04 -5.78 10.29
C SER A 704 -12.44 -7.26 10.35
N LEU A 705 -11.74 -8.16 9.65
CA LEU A 705 -11.86 -9.61 9.85
C LEU A 705 -11.28 -10.08 11.19
N GLY A 706 -10.46 -9.24 11.82
CA GLY A 706 -9.83 -9.48 13.12
C GLY A 706 -8.32 -9.58 13.04
N LYS A 707 -7.67 -9.69 14.19
CA LYS A 707 -6.20 -9.81 14.25
C LYS A 707 -5.68 -11.12 13.65
N PRO A 708 -4.49 -11.14 13.01
CA PRO A 708 -3.81 -12.35 12.59
C PRO A 708 -3.57 -13.33 13.73
N ARG A 709 -3.88 -14.60 13.46
CA ARG A 709 -3.70 -15.73 14.38
C ARG A 709 -3.26 -16.95 13.60
N GLY A 710 -2.76 -17.96 14.30
CA GLY A 710 -2.43 -19.23 13.70
C GLY A 710 -1.52 -20.05 14.57
N GLN A 711 -1.39 -21.32 14.23
CA GLN A 711 -0.62 -22.28 15.00
C GLN A 711 0.12 -23.22 14.06
N GLY A 712 1.31 -23.64 14.46
CA GLY A 712 2.13 -24.53 13.66
C GLY A 712 3.61 -24.27 13.87
N GLY A 713 4.44 -24.90 13.07
CA GLY A 713 5.87 -24.66 13.14
C GLY A 713 6.62 -25.51 12.14
N PRO A 714 7.95 -25.43 12.12
CA PRO A 714 8.74 -26.21 11.19
C PRO A 714 8.87 -27.69 11.60
N TRP A 715 8.64 -28.04 12.88
CA TRP A 715 8.77 -29.41 13.36
C TRP A 715 7.56 -29.83 14.20
N LEU A 716 6.92 -30.93 13.83
CA LEU A 716 5.96 -31.67 14.66
C LEU A 716 6.30 -33.16 14.54
N ASP A 717 6.80 -33.76 15.63
CA ASP A 717 7.35 -35.12 15.65
C ASP A 717 8.28 -35.40 14.46
N THR A 718 9.13 -34.42 14.15
CA THR A 718 9.97 -34.43 12.95
C THR A 718 11.34 -35.01 13.26
N GLN A 719 11.84 -35.90 12.40
CA GLN A 719 13.22 -36.37 12.48
C GLN A 719 14.16 -35.22 12.13
N VAL A 720 14.95 -34.76 13.11
CA VAL A 720 15.91 -33.67 12.96
C VAL A 720 17.35 -34.19 13.03
N GLU A 721 18.22 -33.51 12.30
CA GLU A 721 19.66 -33.76 12.30
C GLU A 721 20.36 -32.69 13.15
N GLN A 722 21.38 -33.10 13.90
CA GLN A 722 22.19 -32.23 14.75
C GLN A 722 22.78 -31.08 13.92
N GLY A 723 22.57 -29.85 14.39
CA GLY A 723 23.12 -28.61 13.80
C GLY A 723 22.46 -28.18 12.49
N LYS A 724 21.59 -28.98 11.89
CA LYS A 724 20.87 -28.63 10.66
C LYS A 724 19.69 -27.71 10.99
N ALA A 725 19.64 -26.56 10.32
CA ALA A 725 18.55 -25.61 10.49
C ALA A 725 17.24 -26.16 9.88
N SER A 726 16.12 -25.85 10.52
CA SER A 726 14.80 -26.04 9.95
C SER A 726 14.54 -25.11 8.76
N ASP A 727 13.47 -25.38 8.02
CA ASP A 727 12.88 -24.37 7.12
C ASP A 727 12.49 -23.11 7.94
N PRO A 728 12.60 -21.90 7.36
CA PRO A 728 12.03 -20.67 7.91
C PRO A 728 10.53 -20.77 8.18
N TYR A 729 10.09 -20.24 9.32
CA TYR A 729 8.69 -20.14 9.72
C TYR A 729 8.33 -18.68 10.02
N LEU A 730 7.22 -18.20 9.45
CA LEU A 730 6.82 -16.79 9.49
C LEU A 730 6.63 -16.33 10.94
N ALA A 731 7.34 -15.28 11.34
CA ALA A 731 7.31 -14.75 12.71
C ALA A 731 6.67 -13.36 12.83
N THR A 732 6.33 -12.75 11.70
CA THR A 732 6.04 -11.32 11.64
C THR A 732 4.55 -11.00 11.55
N GLY A 733 4.15 -9.87 12.15
CA GLY A 733 2.77 -9.36 12.06
C GLY A 733 1.77 -10.04 13.00
N TYR A 734 2.26 -10.74 14.02
CA TYR A 734 1.46 -11.35 15.09
C TYR A 734 1.69 -10.61 16.42
N ASP A 735 0.66 -10.54 17.26
CA ASP A 735 0.75 -9.82 18.52
C ASP A 735 1.51 -10.59 19.60
N GLN A 736 1.10 -11.84 19.85
CA GLN A 736 1.75 -12.69 20.84
C GLN A 736 2.31 -13.94 20.19
N THR A 737 3.52 -14.32 20.58
CA THR A 737 4.19 -15.52 20.09
C THR A 737 4.64 -16.39 21.26
N VAL A 738 4.14 -17.62 21.29
CA VAL A 738 4.55 -18.64 22.27
C VAL A 738 5.10 -19.84 21.53
N LEU A 739 6.32 -20.26 21.87
CA LEU A 739 6.99 -21.43 21.34
C LEU A 739 6.86 -22.60 22.31
N THR A 740 6.50 -23.76 21.79
CA THR A 740 6.46 -25.05 22.49
C THR A 740 7.49 -26.01 21.87
N LEU A 741 8.37 -26.54 22.72
CA LEU A 741 9.44 -27.46 22.33
C LEU A 741 9.33 -28.80 23.06
N SER A 742 9.57 -29.91 22.34
CA SER A 742 9.75 -31.24 22.94
C SER A 742 10.62 -32.15 22.06
N HIS A 743 11.12 -33.25 22.61
CA HIS A 743 11.94 -34.22 21.88
C HIS A 743 11.86 -35.66 22.44
N GLN A 744 12.34 -36.64 21.65
CA GLN A 744 12.38 -38.06 22.03
C GLN A 744 13.78 -38.57 22.43
N HIS A 745 14.80 -37.72 22.45
CA HIS A 745 16.15 -38.09 22.90
C HIS A 745 16.21 -38.41 24.41
N PRO A 746 17.01 -39.39 24.87
CA PRO A 746 17.07 -39.80 26.29
C PRO A 746 17.89 -38.86 27.20
N ARG A 747 18.55 -37.85 26.64
CA ARG A 747 19.32 -36.81 27.37
C ARG A 747 18.80 -35.43 26.98
N PRO A 748 19.01 -34.39 27.80
CA PRO A 748 18.62 -33.03 27.45
C PRO A 748 19.12 -32.63 26.06
N VAL A 749 18.27 -31.99 25.28
CA VAL A 749 18.60 -31.48 23.95
C VAL A 749 18.51 -29.97 23.98
N ARG A 750 19.57 -29.32 23.51
CA ARG A 750 19.56 -27.88 23.29
C ARG A 750 18.93 -27.58 21.94
N ILE A 751 17.90 -26.75 21.94
CA ILE A 751 17.32 -26.18 20.74
C ILE A 751 17.80 -24.73 20.62
N ILE A 752 18.45 -24.43 19.50
CA ILE A 752 18.89 -23.07 19.15
C ILE A 752 17.79 -22.44 18.30
N VAL A 753 17.31 -21.28 18.72
CA VAL A 753 16.34 -20.45 18.00
C VAL A 753 17.11 -19.36 17.28
N GLU A 754 16.95 -19.28 15.96
CA GLU A 754 17.54 -18.24 15.13
C GLU A 754 16.44 -17.39 14.49
N ALA A 755 16.69 -16.09 14.36
CA ALA A 755 15.78 -15.12 13.76
C ALA A 755 16.42 -14.40 12.58
N ASP A 756 15.62 -14.17 11.54
CA ASP A 756 15.94 -13.26 10.44
C ASP A 756 15.23 -11.92 10.69
N PHE A 757 15.98 -10.95 11.19
CA PHE A 757 15.47 -9.63 11.55
C PHE A 757 15.20 -8.75 10.33
N THR A 758 15.94 -8.96 9.24
CA THR A 758 15.90 -8.09 8.06
C THR A 758 15.02 -8.66 6.96
N GLY A 759 14.74 -9.96 6.97
CA GLY A 759 14.07 -10.67 5.88
C GLY A 759 14.98 -10.86 4.66
N THR A 760 16.30 -10.87 4.87
CA THR A 760 17.31 -11.02 3.79
C THR A 760 18.11 -12.32 3.91
N GLY A 761 17.70 -13.23 4.81
CA GLY A 761 18.37 -14.51 5.02
C GLY A 761 19.60 -14.43 5.92
N GLU A 762 19.76 -13.34 6.67
CA GLU A 762 20.79 -13.20 7.72
C GLU A 762 20.21 -13.65 9.06
N TRP A 763 20.85 -14.65 9.68
CA TRP A 763 20.28 -15.35 10.84
C TRP A 763 21.12 -15.11 12.08
N ALA A 764 20.44 -14.70 13.15
CA ALA A 764 21.03 -14.45 14.46
C ALA A 764 20.44 -15.37 15.51
N THR A 765 21.27 -15.90 16.41
CA THR A 765 20.79 -16.70 17.54
C THR A 765 20.10 -15.79 18.55
N VAL A 766 18.83 -16.07 18.87
CA VAL A 766 18.03 -15.28 19.81
C VAL A 766 17.75 -16.01 21.12
N ALA A 767 17.81 -17.34 21.12
CA ALA A 767 17.69 -18.15 22.33
C ALA A 767 18.38 -19.51 22.17
N GLU A 768 18.94 -20.01 23.27
CA GLU A 768 19.37 -21.40 23.42
C GLU A 768 18.57 -22.02 24.56
N LEU A 769 17.74 -23.02 24.24
CA LEU A 769 16.76 -23.59 25.17
C LEU A 769 17.11 -25.06 25.42
N ASP A 770 17.49 -25.39 26.66
CA ASP A 770 17.79 -26.76 27.09
C ASP A 770 16.49 -27.48 27.49
N VAL A 771 15.97 -28.33 26.60
CA VAL A 771 14.75 -29.11 26.81
C VAL A 771 15.10 -30.44 27.48
N GLN A 772 14.37 -30.82 28.54
CA GLN A 772 14.63 -32.07 29.26
C GLN A 772 13.92 -33.27 28.59
N PRO A 773 14.44 -34.51 28.74
CA PRO A 773 13.79 -35.71 28.21
C PRO A 773 12.36 -35.88 28.73
N SER A 774 11.42 -36.18 27.83
CA SER A 774 10.00 -36.38 28.14
C SER A 774 9.28 -35.17 28.76
N GLU A 775 9.86 -33.97 28.65
CA GLU A 775 9.23 -32.72 29.06
C GLU A 775 8.90 -31.86 27.83
N GLU A 776 7.94 -30.96 28.03
CA GLU A 776 7.62 -29.89 27.10
C GLU A 776 8.08 -28.57 27.70
N LEU A 777 8.76 -27.75 26.90
CA LEU A 777 9.22 -26.43 27.28
C LEU A 777 8.42 -25.37 26.54
N GLU A 778 7.76 -24.49 27.29
CA GLU A 778 7.09 -23.29 26.76
C GLU A 778 8.05 -22.08 26.89
N TYR A 779 8.20 -21.32 25.81
CA TYR A 779 8.98 -20.08 25.76
C TYR A 779 8.14 -18.95 25.16
N ARG A 780 7.97 -17.87 25.91
CA ARG A 780 7.26 -16.67 25.45
C ARG A 780 8.27 -15.63 24.99
N PHE A 781 8.14 -15.20 23.73
CA PHE A 781 8.94 -14.08 23.23
C PHE A 781 8.51 -12.78 23.90
N ALA A 782 9.44 -11.84 24.04
CA ALA A 782 9.12 -10.50 24.52
C ALA A 782 8.10 -9.82 23.60
N ASP A 783 7.21 -8.99 24.16
CA ASP A 783 6.15 -8.32 23.38
C ASP A 783 6.75 -7.47 22.24
N GLY A 784 7.87 -6.78 22.48
CA GLY A 784 8.58 -6.00 21.46
C GLY A 784 9.47 -6.82 20.52
N PHE A 785 9.51 -8.15 20.63
CA PHE A 785 10.28 -8.99 19.71
C PHE A 785 9.72 -8.88 18.29
N GLY A 786 10.60 -8.58 17.33
CA GLY A 786 10.25 -8.45 15.92
C GLY A 786 11.29 -9.12 15.04
N ALA A 787 10.84 -9.97 14.14
CA ALA A 787 11.63 -10.61 13.09
C ALA A 787 10.71 -10.92 11.90
N TYR A 788 11.27 -11.21 10.73
CA TYR A 788 10.50 -11.74 9.60
C TYR A 788 10.26 -13.24 9.76
N TRP A 789 11.33 -13.98 10.07
CA TRP A 789 11.32 -15.44 10.11
C TRP A 789 12.06 -15.97 11.33
N LEU A 790 11.63 -17.14 11.81
CA LEU A 790 12.33 -17.95 12.80
C LEU A 790 12.73 -19.29 12.19
N ARG A 791 13.84 -19.85 12.67
CA ARG A 791 14.22 -21.24 12.40
C ARG A 791 14.91 -21.87 13.60
N PHE A 792 15.02 -23.19 13.60
CA PHE A 792 15.49 -23.95 14.76
C PHE A 792 16.62 -24.91 14.39
N LYS A 793 17.55 -25.14 15.31
CA LYS A 793 18.58 -26.19 15.22
C LYS A 793 18.55 -27.05 16.48
N SER A 794 18.71 -28.35 16.32
CA SER A 794 18.85 -29.28 17.44
C SER A 794 20.32 -29.59 17.72
N SER A 795 20.72 -29.71 18.99
CA SER A 795 22.06 -30.16 19.36
C SER A 795 22.26 -31.67 19.24
N GLU A 796 21.21 -32.44 18.96
CA GLU A 796 21.24 -33.91 18.86
C GLU A 796 20.39 -34.40 17.68
N ASN A 797 20.74 -35.56 17.11
CA ASN A 797 19.86 -36.27 16.19
C ASN A 797 18.68 -36.86 16.98
N THR A 798 17.45 -36.44 16.69
CA THR A 798 16.27 -36.90 17.44
C THR A 798 14.98 -36.68 16.65
N VAL A 799 13.86 -37.10 17.22
CA VAL A 799 12.54 -36.65 16.81
C VAL A 799 12.18 -35.48 17.71
N ALA A 800 11.90 -34.31 17.12
CA ALA A 800 11.66 -33.07 17.83
C ALA A 800 10.39 -32.36 17.34
N THR A 801 9.84 -31.54 18.23
CA THR A 801 8.72 -30.65 17.97
C THR A 801 9.14 -29.22 18.32
N ALA A 802 8.84 -28.29 17.41
CA ALA A 802 8.96 -26.86 17.58
C ALA A 802 7.73 -26.21 16.94
N GLN A 803 6.77 -25.82 17.76
CA GLN A 803 5.49 -25.28 17.36
C GLN A 803 5.29 -23.90 18.00
N LEU A 804 4.78 -22.95 17.24
CA LEU A 804 4.41 -21.62 17.68
C LEU A 804 2.90 -21.44 17.64
N ASP A 805 2.40 -20.76 18.66
CA ASP A 805 1.03 -20.32 18.81
C ASP A 805 0.99 -18.78 18.72
N TYR A 806 0.30 -18.27 17.70
CA TYR A 806 0.07 -16.85 17.44
C TYR A 806 -1.36 -16.47 17.82
N ARG A 807 -1.48 -15.50 18.72
CA ARG A 807 -2.77 -15.11 19.31
C ARG A 807 -3.20 -13.70 19.00
#